data_AF-A0A1V6EY04-F1
#
_entry.id   AF-A0A1V6EY04-F1
#
_cell.length_a   1.000
_cell.length_b   1.000
_cell.length_c   1.000
_cell.angle_alpha   90.00
_cell.angle_beta   90.00
_cell.angle_gamma   90.00
#
_symmetry.space_group_name_H-M   'P 1'
#
loop_
_entity.id
_entity.type
_entity.pdbx_description
1 polymer ?
#
loop_
_entity_poly.entity_id
_entity_poly.type
_entity_poly.pdbx_seq_one_letter_code
_entity_poly.pdbx_strand_id
1 'polypeptide(L)'
;MSGDWPVGGLAGSNEGSITACYATGAVTGLQLVGGLVGNNFLGAITSCYATGLVSGSVNFGGLVGYNGYHGQTIRTYGIVSGSFWDRESSGQGNSFGGGRGLMTAQMHTVLNYQNAGWHDYPWVMAEGFLPRLAWEGTGEPAIPQPVPVPWTGNGTEANPIQIVTATEFALLNCYTSVLDKHIRLMADIDLSGILLNPIGDLGHFSGVFDGGGHVIKNGQVIQPEREAVGLFSYVGENGVLRNIGMDVLQAEGDRYVGCLAGFNHGVLKSCHSNGAVTGNGYLGGLVGLNWGGMKSCRATGSVTGGAESYAIGGLAGANEGGSLDSCRASSTVDGNDRVGGLLGHNGWEICEEWGCWGEGSVTGGYATGTVVGNKRTGGLVGLNWGHITSCCASGTIQAADSVHCGGLVGYNGNGGSITWCYARGGVSGNENVGGLAGYTAEGSPITSCYAASPVSGNRNAGGLVGYATGPAENSYWDSTVSGQETSAGGEARSTEEMAFPHAANTYEGWDFASVWAADTDSSVNDGYPYLIGNAPTLFLPAICVYHHEDKCMIPECYTFSDCSFGAEVLSRQWAINGVSRTGETEISECFEYSDTYTITLSLVTDGGVYVASEEIFVEVFPSWGNYNAYFEVDSHSGPAPLTVQFTDLSSVEGECIEVHWEWNFDDGYSCGDCEGSSFTHTFPTPGTYHVCLHTECYEPECGEKEDSPNYRDWCETITVLESEGEPSEGENPAPHDADKDGDFRIVMGEAVAYLTGWQQGSNPMAYAIRAAYLWQNGEHYVYDSEQAPPMCWVLAP
;
A
#
# COMPACT_ATOMS: atom_id res chain seq x y z
N MET A 1 33.71 -0.99 29.17
CA MET A 1 32.67 -1.57 30.05
C MET A 1 32.83 -3.09 30.03
N SER A 2 32.74 -3.75 31.19
CA SER A 2 32.81 -5.22 31.28
C SER A 2 31.73 -5.76 32.23
N GLY A 3 31.02 -6.82 31.86
CA GLY A 3 30.03 -7.46 32.74
C GLY A 3 29.47 -8.77 32.16
N ASP A 4 28.69 -9.50 32.95
CA ASP A 4 28.21 -10.82 32.55
C ASP A 4 26.86 -10.79 31.82
N TRP A 5 25.91 -9.93 32.23
CA TRP A 5 24.55 -9.88 31.67
C TRP A 5 23.73 -8.68 32.17
N PRO A 6 22.94 -7.98 31.34
CA PRO A 6 23.23 -7.38 30.02
C PRO A 6 24.25 -6.23 30.10
N VAL A 7 24.98 -5.93 29.02
CA VAL A 7 26.04 -4.90 29.02
C VAL A 7 25.95 -3.98 27.79
N GLY A 8 25.85 -2.67 28.02
CA GLY A 8 25.95 -1.67 26.94
C GLY A 8 26.99 -0.60 27.26
N GLY A 9 27.48 0.10 26.22
CA GLY A 9 28.39 1.23 26.40
C GLY A 9 27.74 2.42 27.11
N LEU A 10 26.43 2.59 26.96
CA LEU A 10 25.61 3.60 27.64
C LEU A 10 24.68 2.97 28.68
N ALA A 11 23.93 1.93 28.30
CA ALA A 11 22.95 1.29 29.18
C ALA A 11 22.99 -0.24 29.06
N GLY A 12 22.94 -0.95 30.19
CA GLY A 12 22.77 -2.41 30.18
C GLY A 12 21.41 -2.82 29.62
N SER A 13 20.33 -2.21 30.15
CA SER A 13 18.95 -2.45 29.74
C SER A 13 18.21 -1.13 29.51
N ASN A 14 17.32 -1.08 28.52
CA ASN A 14 16.49 0.08 28.21
C ASN A 14 15.00 -0.30 28.07
N GLU A 15 14.13 0.41 28.79
CA GLU A 15 12.66 0.40 28.64
C GLU A 15 12.11 1.81 28.35
N GLY A 16 12.97 2.83 28.30
CA GLY A 16 12.61 4.23 28.06
C GLY A 16 13.12 4.75 26.72
N SER A 17 13.28 6.06 26.60
CA SER A 17 13.84 6.72 25.41
C SER A 17 15.32 7.05 25.58
N ILE A 18 16.15 6.60 24.64
CA ILE A 18 17.55 7.01 24.48
C ILE A 18 17.62 7.78 23.16
N THR A 19 17.87 9.08 23.24
CA THR A 19 17.80 9.99 22.08
C THR A 19 19.02 10.87 22.04
N ALA A 20 19.59 11.07 20.84
CA ALA A 20 20.76 11.92 20.62
C ALA A 20 21.94 11.57 21.56
N CYS A 21 22.27 10.28 21.63
CA CYS A 21 23.34 9.75 22.49
C CYS A 21 24.38 8.97 21.68
N TYR A 22 25.60 8.83 22.22
CA TYR A 22 26.62 8.00 21.59
C TYR A 22 27.53 7.28 22.59
N ALA A 23 28.17 6.19 22.13
CA ALA A 23 29.14 5.43 22.91
C ALA A 23 30.37 5.03 22.06
N THR A 24 31.57 5.41 22.51
CA THR A 24 32.83 5.11 21.81
C THR A 24 33.76 4.17 22.59
N GLY A 25 33.42 3.86 23.85
CA GLY A 25 34.21 2.98 24.70
C GLY A 25 34.01 1.51 24.35
N ALA A 26 35.07 0.70 24.49
CA ALA A 26 34.98 -0.74 24.28
C ALA A 26 34.01 -1.40 25.29
N VAL A 27 33.24 -2.38 24.82
CA VAL A 27 32.26 -3.14 25.60
C VAL A 27 32.59 -4.63 25.49
N THR A 28 32.73 -5.30 26.63
CA THR A 28 32.97 -6.73 26.70
C THR A 28 31.97 -7.38 27.63
N GLY A 29 31.36 -8.49 27.22
CA GLY A 29 30.52 -9.26 28.12
C GLY A 29 30.28 -10.68 27.63
N LEU A 30 29.44 -11.43 28.34
CA LEU A 30 29.09 -12.79 27.94
C LEU A 30 27.84 -12.80 27.06
N GLN A 31 26.77 -12.15 27.50
CA GLN A 31 25.45 -12.20 26.84
C GLN A 31 24.76 -10.82 26.82
N LEU A 32 24.05 -10.51 25.73
CA LEU A 32 23.39 -9.22 25.48
C LEU A 32 24.35 -8.04 25.57
N VAL A 33 25.33 -8.06 24.68
CA VAL A 33 26.39 -7.05 24.65
C VAL A 33 26.17 -6.11 23.47
N GLY A 34 25.87 -4.84 23.72
CA GLY A 34 25.72 -3.83 22.68
C GLY A 34 26.75 -2.71 22.79
N GLY A 35 27.16 -2.14 21.66
CA GLY A 35 28.05 -0.97 21.68
C GLY A 35 27.42 0.22 22.41
N LEU A 36 26.10 0.42 22.28
CA LEU A 36 25.34 1.44 23.02
C LEU A 36 24.48 0.81 24.12
N VAL A 37 23.61 -0.15 23.77
CA VAL A 37 22.64 -0.73 24.70
C VAL A 37 22.74 -2.26 24.70
N GLY A 38 22.87 -2.87 25.87
CA GLY A 38 22.90 -4.34 25.98
C GLY A 38 21.58 -4.97 25.55
N ASN A 39 20.49 -4.61 26.22
CA ASN A 39 19.15 -5.04 25.88
C ASN A 39 18.16 -3.86 25.75
N ASN A 40 17.47 -3.75 24.63
CA ASN A 40 16.41 -2.75 24.40
C ASN A 40 15.04 -3.44 24.43
N PHE A 41 14.30 -3.37 25.54
CA PHE A 41 13.07 -4.13 25.73
C PHE A 41 11.89 -3.55 24.91
N LEU A 42 11.27 -2.50 25.43
CA LEU A 42 10.20 -1.70 24.81
C LEU A 42 10.65 -0.25 24.60
N GLY A 43 11.95 -0.01 24.78
CA GLY A 43 12.53 1.31 24.71
C GLY A 43 12.70 1.80 23.27
N ALA A 44 12.76 3.12 23.13
CA ALA A 44 13.08 3.77 21.87
C ALA A 44 14.56 4.19 21.88
N ILE A 45 15.28 3.90 20.81
CA ILE A 45 16.63 4.40 20.53
C ILE A 45 16.54 5.21 19.24
N THR A 46 16.81 6.52 19.33
CA THR A 46 16.62 7.45 18.22
C THR A 46 17.84 8.34 18.04
N SER A 47 18.34 8.44 16.80
CA SER A 47 19.49 9.30 16.46
C SER A 47 20.70 9.10 17.36
N CYS A 48 21.06 7.84 17.58
CA CYS A 48 22.21 7.45 18.39
C CYS A 48 23.28 6.73 17.58
N TYR A 49 24.52 6.69 18.08
CA TYR A 49 25.56 5.88 17.46
C TYR A 49 26.54 5.18 18.40
N ALA A 50 27.19 4.12 17.91
CA ALA A 50 28.27 3.42 18.62
C ALA A 50 29.49 3.14 17.73
N THR A 51 30.69 3.31 18.29
CA THR A 51 31.98 3.03 17.58
C THR A 51 32.94 2.17 18.41
N GLY A 52 32.64 1.91 19.68
CA GLY A 52 33.52 1.12 20.53
C GLY A 52 33.59 -0.35 20.12
N LEU A 53 34.77 -0.98 20.26
CA LEU A 53 34.94 -2.43 20.08
C LEU A 53 33.93 -3.19 20.94
N VAL A 54 33.17 -4.11 20.34
CA VAL A 54 32.22 -4.98 21.05
C VAL A 54 32.75 -6.40 21.03
N SER A 55 32.71 -7.08 22.18
CA SER A 55 33.07 -8.49 22.31
C SER A 55 32.06 -9.20 23.20
N GLY A 56 31.39 -10.22 22.65
CA GLY A 56 30.38 -11.03 23.31
C GLY A 56 30.44 -12.49 22.88
N SER A 57 29.69 -13.34 23.57
CA SER A 57 29.57 -14.78 23.24
C SER A 57 28.17 -15.16 22.73
N VAL A 58 27.12 -14.48 23.20
CA VAL A 58 25.71 -14.77 22.86
C VAL A 58 24.93 -13.45 22.70
N ASN A 59 24.20 -13.28 21.59
CA ASN A 59 23.38 -12.09 21.28
C ASN A 59 24.14 -10.77 21.55
N PHE A 60 25.05 -10.42 20.66
CA PHE A 60 25.85 -9.20 20.78
C PHE A 60 25.89 -8.45 19.45
N GLY A 61 25.92 -7.12 19.51
CA GLY A 61 25.71 -6.28 18.35
C GLY A 61 26.47 -4.96 18.42
N GLY A 62 26.76 -4.41 17.25
CA GLY A 62 27.51 -3.16 17.13
C GLY A 62 26.82 -1.96 17.80
N LEU A 63 25.49 -1.87 17.75
CA LEU A 63 24.72 -0.84 18.45
C LEU A 63 23.96 -1.42 19.65
N VAL A 64 23.12 -2.43 19.41
CA VAL A 64 22.25 -3.05 20.40
C VAL A 64 22.49 -4.56 20.44
N GLY A 65 22.70 -5.10 21.65
CA GLY A 65 22.96 -6.53 21.83
C GLY A 65 21.73 -7.41 21.64
N TYR A 66 20.56 -6.94 22.06
CA TYR A 66 19.26 -7.57 21.80
C TYR A 66 18.16 -6.51 21.86
N ASN A 67 17.14 -6.64 21.01
CA ASN A 67 15.97 -5.77 21.03
C ASN A 67 14.74 -6.66 21.21
N GLY A 68 13.91 -6.34 22.18
CA GLY A 68 12.87 -7.20 22.71
C GLY A 68 13.22 -7.74 24.10
N TYR A 69 12.37 -8.64 24.59
CA TYR A 69 12.53 -9.18 25.93
C TYR A 69 13.46 -10.39 25.94
N HIS A 70 14.55 -10.33 26.68
CA HIS A 70 15.50 -11.43 26.69
C HIS A 70 14.98 -12.60 27.52
N GLY A 71 14.87 -13.76 26.89
CA GLY A 71 14.30 -14.97 27.50
C GLY A 71 12.78 -15.08 27.36
N GLN A 72 12.12 -14.15 26.66
CA GLN A 72 10.70 -14.24 26.28
C GLN A 72 10.46 -13.50 24.96
N THR A 73 9.82 -14.11 23.99
CA THR A 73 9.60 -13.47 22.69
C THR A 73 8.27 -12.71 22.71
N ILE A 74 8.31 -11.47 23.21
CA ILE A 74 7.16 -10.56 23.22
C ILE A 74 6.97 -9.99 21.80
N ARG A 75 5.70 -9.86 21.36
CA ARG A 75 5.26 -9.18 20.12
C ARG A 75 5.53 -7.67 20.10
N THR A 76 6.53 -7.18 20.80
CA THR A 76 6.81 -5.76 20.88
C THR A 76 8.31 -5.58 21.05
N TYR A 77 8.94 -5.18 19.96
CA TYR A 77 10.34 -4.79 19.92
C TYR A 77 10.42 -3.33 20.28
N GLY A 78 11.46 -2.95 21.02
CA GLY A 78 11.83 -1.55 21.11
C GLY A 78 12.13 -1.00 19.72
N ILE A 79 11.96 0.31 19.53
CA ILE A 79 12.14 0.93 18.22
C ILE A 79 13.59 1.45 18.15
N VAL A 80 14.34 1.02 17.14
CA VAL A 80 15.64 1.62 16.81
C VAL A 80 15.49 2.38 15.51
N SER A 81 15.65 3.70 15.59
CA SER A 81 15.36 4.62 14.48
C SER A 81 16.53 5.58 14.23
N GLY A 82 16.88 5.78 12.96
CA GLY A 82 17.96 6.65 12.52
C GLY A 82 19.26 6.47 13.29
N SER A 83 19.62 5.25 13.71
CA SER A 83 20.74 5.00 14.61
C SER A 83 21.76 4.05 14.00
N PHE A 84 23.05 4.26 14.30
CA PHE A 84 24.16 3.69 13.54
C PHE A 84 25.24 3.03 14.40
N TRP A 85 25.96 2.05 13.85
CA TRP A 85 27.25 1.65 14.41
C TRP A 85 28.32 1.57 13.35
N ASP A 86 29.56 1.78 13.77
CA ASP A 86 30.74 1.57 12.94
C ASP A 86 31.10 0.09 12.90
N ARG A 87 31.00 -0.55 11.73
CA ARG A 87 31.29 -1.98 11.55
C ARG A 87 32.76 -2.33 11.73
N GLU A 88 33.67 -1.43 11.39
CA GLU A 88 35.10 -1.70 11.40
C GLU A 88 35.67 -1.49 12.80
N SER A 89 35.33 -0.38 13.46
CA SER A 89 35.85 -0.10 14.80
C SER A 89 35.17 -0.92 15.90
N SER A 90 33.88 -1.27 15.73
CA SER A 90 33.19 -2.16 16.66
C SER A 90 33.59 -3.63 16.50
N GLY A 91 34.13 -4.00 15.33
CA GLY A 91 34.39 -5.40 14.95
C GLY A 91 33.11 -6.20 14.71
N GLN A 92 31.96 -5.55 14.52
CA GLN A 92 30.65 -6.20 14.39
C GLN A 92 30.03 -5.98 13.01
N GLY A 93 29.75 -7.09 12.32
CA GLY A 93 28.97 -7.11 11.08
C GLY A 93 27.48 -6.82 11.28
N ASN A 94 26.96 -7.10 12.48
CA ASN A 94 25.53 -7.07 12.79
C ASN A 94 25.22 -6.31 14.09
N SER A 95 23.96 -5.93 14.25
CA SER A 95 23.35 -5.47 15.49
C SER A 95 22.02 -6.17 15.65
N PHE A 96 21.98 -7.19 16.51
CA PHE A 96 20.78 -7.98 16.80
C PHE A 96 19.56 -7.11 17.12
N GLY A 97 19.79 -5.99 17.80
CA GLY A 97 18.71 -5.11 18.20
C GLY A 97 18.30 -4.04 17.18
N GLY A 98 18.88 -4.05 15.97
CA GLY A 98 18.58 -3.10 14.91
C GLY A 98 19.55 -1.92 14.83
N GLY A 99 19.16 -0.93 14.02
CA GLY A 99 20.03 0.14 13.52
C GLY A 99 20.71 -0.23 12.20
N ARG A 100 21.50 0.71 11.66
CA ARG A 100 22.25 0.52 10.42
C ARG A 100 23.77 0.51 10.66
N GLY A 101 24.43 -0.56 10.25
CA GLY A 101 25.88 -0.66 10.28
C GLY A 101 26.49 0.10 9.11
N LEU A 102 27.39 1.03 9.42
CA LEU A 102 28.13 1.82 8.43
C LEU A 102 29.62 1.48 8.52
N MET A 103 30.32 1.55 7.40
CA MET A 103 31.79 1.54 7.41
C MET A 103 32.32 2.83 8.05
N THR A 104 33.56 2.86 8.55
CA THR A 104 34.16 4.04 9.20
C THR A 104 34.09 5.27 8.30
N ALA A 105 34.35 5.10 7.00
CA ALA A 105 34.27 6.19 6.04
C ALA A 105 32.83 6.75 5.93
N GLN A 106 31.81 5.90 5.96
CA GLN A 106 30.41 6.30 5.91
C GLN A 106 29.94 6.93 7.23
N MET A 107 30.49 6.50 8.37
CA MET A 107 30.27 7.14 9.67
C MET A 107 30.75 8.60 9.70
N HIS A 108 31.66 8.99 8.79
CA HIS A 108 32.18 10.34 8.64
C HIS A 108 31.49 11.16 7.53
N THR A 109 30.42 10.64 6.92
CA THR A 109 29.67 11.30 5.85
C THR A 109 28.40 11.95 6.39
N VAL A 110 28.28 13.28 6.24
CA VAL A 110 27.15 14.06 6.80
C VAL A 110 25.80 13.60 6.24
N LEU A 111 25.75 13.24 4.96
CA LEU A 111 24.51 12.85 4.26
C LEU A 111 23.75 11.70 4.95
N ASN A 112 24.46 10.75 5.57
CA ASN A 112 23.84 9.61 6.25
C ASN A 112 23.00 10.05 7.46
N TYR A 113 23.48 11.03 8.21
CA TYR A 113 22.82 11.56 9.41
C TYR A 113 21.73 12.57 9.04
N GLN A 114 22.02 13.40 8.02
CA GLN A 114 21.07 14.33 7.43
C GLN A 114 19.78 13.62 7.01
N ASN A 115 19.88 12.55 6.22
CA ASN A 115 18.71 11.83 5.71
C ASN A 115 18.02 10.96 6.78
N ALA A 116 18.71 10.64 7.87
CA ALA A 116 18.16 9.90 9.00
C ALA A 116 17.48 10.80 10.06
N GLY A 117 17.30 12.10 9.79
CA GLY A 117 16.54 13.00 10.68
C GLY A 117 17.35 13.64 11.81
N TRP A 118 18.68 13.66 11.75
CA TRP A 118 19.49 14.12 12.90
C TRP A 118 19.46 15.63 13.12
N HIS A 119 18.97 16.39 12.13
CA HIS A 119 18.81 17.84 12.18
C HIS A 119 17.75 18.31 13.19
N ASP A 120 16.81 17.44 13.60
CA ASP A 120 15.81 17.72 14.64
C ASP A 120 16.41 17.68 16.06
N TYR A 121 17.66 17.27 16.18
CA TYR A 121 18.38 17.06 17.43
C TYR A 121 19.62 17.96 17.51
N PRO A 122 20.21 18.16 18.70
CA PRO A 122 21.34 19.08 18.88
C PRO A 122 22.67 18.50 18.39
N TRP A 123 22.70 17.86 17.23
CA TRP A 123 23.90 17.30 16.59
C TRP A 123 24.58 18.33 15.68
N VAL A 124 25.89 18.41 15.79
CA VAL A 124 26.79 19.14 14.89
C VAL A 124 27.76 18.18 14.24
N MET A 125 28.11 18.43 12.97
CA MET A 125 29.02 17.56 12.23
C MET A 125 29.63 18.31 11.03
N ALA A 126 30.92 18.10 10.81
CA ALA A 126 31.59 18.46 9.56
C ALA A 126 31.95 17.18 8.78
N GLU A 127 31.99 17.27 7.45
CA GLU A 127 32.40 16.14 6.59
C GLU A 127 33.79 15.63 6.99
N GLY A 128 33.93 14.31 7.13
CA GLY A 128 35.18 13.67 7.59
C GLY A 128 35.28 13.45 9.11
N PHE A 129 34.29 13.89 9.90
CA PHE A 129 34.26 13.74 11.36
C PHE A 129 33.01 12.98 11.83
N LEU A 130 33.04 12.42 13.04
CA LEU A 130 31.85 11.85 13.68
C LEU A 130 30.92 12.97 14.22
N PRO A 131 29.59 12.74 14.31
CA PRO A 131 28.68 13.67 14.95
C PRO A 131 29.03 13.92 16.43
N ARG A 132 28.86 15.17 16.86
CA ARG A 132 29.00 15.60 18.26
C ARG A 132 27.82 16.42 18.70
N LEU A 133 27.57 16.48 20.01
CA LEU A 133 26.50 17.32 20.53
C LEU A 133 26.95 18.79 20.53
N ALA A 134 26.06 19.71 20.14
CA ALA A 134 26.37 21.13 19.98
C ALA A 134 26.98 21.77 21.25
N TRP A 135 26.60 21.28 22.43
CA TRP A 135 27.12 21.76 23.72
C TRP A 135 28.56 21.31 24.02
N GLU A 136 29.12 20.35 23.28
CA GLU A 136 30.53 19.95 23.40
C GLU A 136 31.51 21.06 22.95
N GLY A 137 31.01 22.12 22.29
CA GLY A 137 31.77 23.36 22.05
C GLY A 137 32.87 23.22 20.99
N THR A 138 32.70 22.31 20.03
CA THR A 138 33.73 21.94 19.04
C THR A 138 33.73 22.82 17.79
N GLY A 139 32.65 23.60 17.56
CA GLY A 139 32.60 24.65 16.53
C GLY A 139 32.16 24.18 15.14
N GLU A 140 31.78 22.91 14.97
CA GLU A 140 31.19 22.36 13.75
C GLU A 140 29.78 22.91 13.50
N PRO A 141 29.35 22.98 12.23
CA PRO A 141 28.00 23.40 11.89
C PRO A 141 26.96 22.35 12.31
N ALA A 142 25.72 22.80 12.51
CA ALA A 142 24.58 21.93 12.68
C ALA A 142 24.39 21.02 11.45
N ILE A 143 23.92 19.79 11.68
CA ILE A 143 23.58 18.88 10.58
C ILE A 143 22.49 19.53 9.72
N PRO A 144 22.67 19.63 8.39
CA PRO A 144 21.67 20.23 7.51
C PRO A 144 20.34 19.45 7.48
N GLN A 145 19.27 20.15 7.09
CA GLN A 145 17.98 19.53 6.76
C GLN A 145 18.14 18.54 5.59
N PRO A 146 17.28 17.51 5.45
CA PRO A 146 17.40 16.49 4.40
C PRO A 146 17.39 17.14 3.02
N VAL A 147 18.16 16.59 2.09
CA VAL A 147 18.05 17.01 0.69
C VAL A 147 16.65 16.61 0.22
N PRO A 148 15.78 17.56 -0.20
CA PRO A 148 14.48 17.21 -0.73
C PRO A 148 14.68 16.33 -1.96
N VAL A 149 14.08 15.14 -1.97
CA VAL A 149 13.94 14.36 -3.17
C VAL A 149 12.64 14.83 -3.83
N PRO A 150 12.65 15.20 -5.13
CA PRO A 150 11.46 15.67 -5.83
C PRO A 150 10.57 14.47 -6.17
N TRP A 151 10.11 13.74 -5.16
CA TRP A 151 9.09 12.74 -5.35
C TRP A 151 7.79 13.42 -5.78
N THR A 152 7.13 12.81 -6.75
CA THR A 152 5.77 13.22 -7.09
C THR A 152 4.84 12.68 -6.01
N GLY A 153 3.94 13.53 -5.51
CA GLY A 153 2.99 13.21 -4.44
C GLY A 153 3.52 13.46 -3.02
N ASN A 154 2.60 13.71 -2.08
CA ASN A 154 2.92 14.14 -0.71
C ASN A 154 2.92 13.00 0.32
N GLY A 155 2.66 11.76 -0.12
CA GLY A 155 2.70 10.56 0.72
C GLY A 155 1.47 10.34 1.58
N THR A 156 0.36 11.05 1.30
CA THR A 156 -0.95 10.79 1.88
C THR A 156 -1.71 9.73 1.07
N GLU A 157 -2.82 9.21 1.60
CA GLU A 157 -3.63 8.23 0.88
C GLU A 157 -4.18 8.75 -0.46
N ALA A 158 -4.65 10.01 -0.49
CA ALA A 158 -5.18 10.65 -1.69
C ALA A 158 -4.09 11.07 -2.68
N ASN A 159 -2.84 11.23 -2.23
CA ASN A 159 -1.72 11.66 -3.06
C ASN A 159 -0.43 10.93 -2.65
N PRO A 160 -0.31 9.63 -2.96
CA PRO A 160 0.82 8.81 -2.55
C PRO A 160 2.11 9.26 -3.22
N ILE A 161 3.25 8.96 -2.60
CA ILE A 161 4.56 9.10 -3.25
C ILE A 161 4.63 8.14 -4.43
N GLN A 162 4.85 8.69 -5.62
CA GLN A 162 4.92 7.93 -6.87
C GLN A 162 6.35 7.58 -7.20
N ILE A 163 6.59 6.30 -7.49
CA ILE A 163 7.91 5.77 -7.84
C ILE A 163 7.87 5.26 -9.28
N VAL A 164 8.69 5.87 -10.14
CA VAL A 164 8.76 5.57 -11.58
C VAL A 164 10.10 4.94 -11.95
N THR A 165 11.16 5.24 -11.21
CA THR A 165 12.53 4.85 -11.56
C THR A 165 13.24 4.03 -10.48
N ALA A 166 14.24 3.26 -10.90
CA ALA A 166 15.11 2.50 -10.01
C ALA A 166 15.86 3.38 -9.00
N THR A 167 16.24 4.60 -9.38
CA THR A 167 16.93 5.54 -8.49
C THR A 167 15.99 6.06 -7.41
N GLU A 168 14.75 6.43 -7.75
CA GLU A 168 13.75 6.84 -6.77
C GLU A 168 13.45 5.71 -5.78
N PHE A 169 13.29 4.49 -6.27
CA PHE A 169 13.09 3.31 -5.42
C PHE A 169 14.26 3.11 -4.45
N ALA A 170 15.51 3.19 -4.95
CA ALA A 170 16.70 3.03 -4.13
C ALA A 170 16.83 4.12 -3.04
N LEU A 171 16.25 5.30 -3.24
CA LEU A 171 16.26 6.38 -2.25
C LEU A 171 15.30 6.13 -1.08
N LEU A 172 14.29 5.27 -1.21
CA LEU A 172 13.33 4.98 -0.13
C LEU A 172 14.00 4.44 1.15
N ASN A 173 15.12 3.71 1.03
CA ASN A 173 15.86 3.23 2.20
C ASN A 173 16.75 4.31 2.85
N CYS A 174 16.90 5.48 2.24
CA CYS A 174 17.81 6.51 2.73
C CYS A 174 17.14 7.46 3.72
N TYR A 175 15.82 7.61 3.67
CA TYR A 175 15.08 8.62 4.41
C TYR A 175 14.15 7.98 5.45
N THR A 176 14.18 8.48 6.68
CA THR A 176 13.22 8.06 7.71
C THR A 176 11.83 8.65 7.46
N SER A 177 11.74 9.77 6.75
CA SER A 177 10.51 10.52 6.47
C SER A 177 9.52 9.82 5.53
N VAL A 178 9.92 8.72 4.87
CA VAL A 178 9.02 7.94 4.01
C VAL A 178 8.41 6.72 4.69
N LEU A 179 8.90 6.36 5.88
CA LEU A 179 8.57 5.08 6.51
C LEU A 179 7.11 4.99 6.96
N ASP A 180 6.43 6.12 7.11
CA ASP A 180 5.01 6.23 7.50
C ASP A 180 4.09 6.67 6.34
N LYS A 181 4.62 6.79 5.12
CA LYS A 181 3.91 7.35 3.96
C LYS A 181 3.21 6.29 3.12
N HIS A 182 2.24 6.74 2.34
CA HIS A 182 1.66 6.00 1.24
C HIS A 182 2.57 6.15 0.01
N ILE A 183 3.00 5.02 -0.55
CA ILE A 183 3.93 4.92 -1.67
C ILE A 183 3.30 3.99 -2.72
N ARG A 184 3.34 4.38 -3.99
CA ARG A 184 2.82 3.60 -5.11
C ARG A 184 3.84 3.51 -6.23
N LEU A 185 4.00 2.31 -6.80
CA LEU A 185 4.73 2.16 -8.07
C LEU A 185 3.85 2.62 -9.22
N MET A 186 4.44 3.38 -10.14
CA MET A 186 3.79 3.84 -11.39
C MET A 186 4.40 3.19 -12.64
N ALA A 187 5.46 2.39 -12.44
CA ALA A 187 6.13 1.64 -13.49
C ALA A 187 6.81 0.39 -12.92
N ASP A 188 7.14 -0.55 -13.80
CA ASP A 188 8.07 -1.64 -13.47
C ASP A 188 9.44 -1.04 -13.09
N ILE A 189 10.03 -1.55 -12.02
CA ILE A 189 11.31 -1.04 -11.48
C ILE A 189 12.42 -2.06 -11.75
N ASP A 190 13.33 -1.77 -12.68
CA ASP A 190 14.51 -2.61 -12.92
C ASP A 190 15.70 -2.16 -12.08
N LEU A 191 16.10 -3.00 -11.13
CA LEU A 191 17.18 -2.73 -10.18
C LEU A 191 18.51 -3.36 -10.59
N SER A 192 18.66 -3.75 -11.86
CA SER A 192 19.89 -4.33 -12.39
C SER A 192 21.12 -3.50 -12.03
N GLY A 193 22.07 -4.11 -11.32
CA GLY A 193 23.33 -3.47 -10.91
C GLY A 193 23.23 -2.58 -9.66
N ILE A 194 22.06 -2.52 -9.03
CA ILE A 194 21.86 -1.79 -7.77
C ILE A 194 21.87 -2.79 -6.61
N LEU A 195 22.83 -2.63 -5.70
CA LEU A 195 22.81 -3.29 -4.40
C LEU A 195 21.95 -2.48 -3.44
N LEU A 196 20.83 -3.04 -3.00
CA LEU A 196 19.88 -2.35 -2.15
C LEU A 196 20.23 -2.51 -0.67
N ASN A 197 20.00 -1.43 0.08
CA ASN A 197 19.74 -1.54 1.51
C ASN A 197 18.24 -1.77 1.73
N PRO A 198 17.86 -2.62 2.69
CA PRO A 198 16.47 -2.80 3.08
C PRO A 198 15.79 -1.47 3.46
N ILE A 199 14.56 -1.27 3.02
CA ILE A 199 13.66 -0.26 3.58
C ILE A 199 13.28 -0.70 4.99
N GLY A 200 13.14 0.22 5.93
CA GLY A 200 12.66 -0.14 7.26
C GLY A 200 13.77 -0.55 8.25
N ASP A 201 15.04 -0.29 7.93
CA ASP A 201 16.16 -0.50 8.86
C ASP A 201 16.68 0.76 9.57
N LEU A 202 16.26 1.94 9.09
CA LEU A 202 16.37 3.23 9.80
C LEU A 202 15.15 3.47 10.73
N GLY A 203 14.28 2.49 10.88
CA GLY A 203 13.00 2.54 11.61
C GLY A 203 11.99 1.65 10.92
N HIS A 204 10.97 1.14 11.59
CA HIS A 204 10.02 0.20 10.97
C HIS A 204 9.16 0.88 9.90
N PHE A 205 8.90 0.19 8.79
CA PHE A 205 7.93 0.67 7.80
C PHE A 205 6.51 0.52 8.34
N SER A 206 5.79 1.62 8.47
CA SER A 206 4.43 1.70 9.05
C SER A 206 3.40 2.34 8.12
N GLY A 207 3.82 2.75 6.91
CA GLY A 207 2.94 3.29 5.88
C GLY A 207 2.32 2.22 4.97
N VAL A 208 1.90 2.64 3.78
CA VAL A 208 1.33 1.75 2.75
C VAL A 208 2.24 1.72 1.55
N PHE A 209 2.66 0.54 1.11
CA PHE A 209 3.35 0.36 -0.16
C PHE A 209 2.47 -0.44 -1.11
N ASP A 210 2.05 0.20 -2.20
CA ASP A 210 1.24 -0.40 -3.25
C ASP A 210 2.10 -0.63 -4.50
N GLY A 211 2.23 -1.88 -4.91
CA GLY A 211 2.92 -2.23 -6.15
C GLY A 211 2.17 -1.77 -7.41
N GLY A 212 0.91 -1.36 -7.32
CA GLY A 212 0.18 -0.73 -8.42
C GLY A 212 -0.02 -1.63 -9.66
N GLY A 213 0.18 -2.94 -9.53
CA GLY A 213 0.20 -3.88 -10.67
C GLY A 213 1.55 -3.97 -11.40
N HIS A 214 2.59 -3.28 -10.91
CA HIS A 214 3.95 -3.32 -11.45
C HIS A 214 4.83 -4.32 -10.71
N VAL A 215 5.98 -4.62 -11.31
CA VAL A 215 6.95 -5.55 -10.71
C VAL A 215 8.33 -4.91 -10.55
N ILE A 216 9.02 -5.35 -9.49
CA ILE A 216 10.40 -4.99 -9.17
C ILE A 216 11.32 -6.10 -9.69
N LYS A 217 12.21 -5.79 -10.62
CA LYS A 217 13.03 -6.74 -11.36
C LYS A 217 14.50 -6.69 -10.96
N ASN A 218 15.19 -7.83 -11.00
CA ASN A 218 16.65 -7.95 -10.97
C ASN A 218 17.35 -7.31 -9.75
N GLY A 219 16.63 -7.12 -8.65
CA GLY A 219 17.18 -6.51 -7.43
C GLY A 219 18.02 -7.48 -6.60
N GLN A 220 19.01 -6.94 -5.89
CA GLN A 220 19.86 -7.71 -4.98
C GLN A 220 19.90 -7.07 -3.59
N VAL A 221 19.57 -7.86 -2.57
CA VAL A 221 19.71 -7.53 -1.14
C VAL A 221 20.66 -8.54 -0.50
N ILE A 222 21.96 -8.31 -0.65
CA ILE A 222 23.01 -9.25 -0.22
C ILE A 222 23.72 -8.70 1.01
N GLN A 223 23.34 -9.21 2.19
CA GLN A 223 23.85 -8.79 3.50
C GLN A 223 24.12 -10.02 4.39
N PRO A 224 25.12 -10.86 4.07
CA PRO A 224 25.26 -12.23 4.62
C PRO A 224 25.46 -12.30 6.14
N GLU A 225 25.96 -11.23 6.75
CA GLU A 225 26.17 -11.14 8.21
C GLU A 225 24.96 -10.55 8.94
N ARG A 226 23.95 -10.06 8.22
CA ARG A 226 22.84 -9.29 8.78
C ARG A 226 21.60 -10.14 8.94
N GLU A 227 20.85 -9.81 9.97
CA GLU A 227 19.49 -10.31 10.17
C GLU A 227 18.45 -9.39 9.51
N ALA A 228 17.23 -9.89 9.37
CA ALA A 228 16.09 -9.14 8.83
C ALA A 228 16.36 -8.58 7.42
N VAL A 229 16.62 -9.49 6.50
CA VAL A 229 16.99 -9.17 5.12
C VAL A 229 15.80 -9.40 4.19
N GLY A 230 15.49 -8.37 3.40
CA GLY A 230 14.50 -8.33 2.33
C GLY A 230 14.42 -6.94 1.75
N LEU A 231 13.56 -6.70 0.76
CA LEU A 231 13.26 -5.34 0.29
C LEU A 231 12.87 -4.43 1.47
N PHE A 232 12.11 -4.99 2.41
CA PHE A 232 11.82 -4.41 3.71
C PHE A 232 12.55 -5.23 4.80
N SER A 233 13.30 -4.56 5.67
CA SER A 233 13.87 -5.21 6.85
C SER A 233 12.76 -5.56 7.83
N TYR A 234 11.95 -4.57 8.19
CA TYR A 234 10.87 -4.70 9.16
C TYR A 234 9.62 -3.94 8.71
N VAL A 235 8.51 -4.66 8.57
CA VAL A 235 7.16 -4.09 8.39
C VAL A 235 6.50 -4.02 9.76
N GLY A 236 6.26 -2.81 10.25
CA GLY A 236 5.59 -2.53 11.52
C GLY A 236 4.12 -2.89 11.52
N GLU A 237 3.48 -2.86 12.68
CA GLU A 237 2.08 -3.31 12.89
C GLU A 237 1.06 -2.57 12.02
N ASN A 238 1.30 -1.29 11.74
CA ASN A 238 0.46 -0.48 10.85
C ASN A 238 0.86 -0.58 9.37
N GLY A 239 2.00 -1.23 9.07
CA GLY A 239 2.53 -1.32 7.72
C GLY A 239 1.66 -2.20 6.83
N VAL A 240 1.36 -1.72 5.63
CA VAL A 240 0.61 -2.48 4.62
C VAL A 240 1.45 -2.59 3.36
N LEU A 241 1.74 -3.81 2.92
CA LEU A 241 2.36 -4.08 1.64
C LEU A 241 1.34 -4.80 0.75
N ARG A 242 1.00 -4.24 -0.41
CA ARG A 242 0.01 -4.84 -1.31
C ARG A 242 0.41 -4.79 -2.77
N ASN A 243 -0.02 -5.80 -3.53
CA ASN A 243 0.13 -5.86 -4.99
C ASN A 243 1.57 -5.78 -5.48
N ILE A 244 2.54 -6.22 -4.67
CA ILE A 244 3.97 -6.14 -4.99
C ILE A 244 4.39 -7.43 -5.70
N GLY A 245 4.86 -7.30 -6.94
CA GLY A 245 5.56 -8.37 -7.64
C GLY A 245 7.07 -8.20 -7.61
N MET A 246 7.80 -9.28 -7.38
CA MET A 246 9.26 -9.33 -7.51
C MET A 246 9.65 -10.41 -8.51
N ASP A 247 10.40 -10.00 -9.53
CA ASP A 247 10.90 -10.85 -10.61
C ASP A 247 12.42 -10.90 -10.57
N VAL A 248 12.99 -12.08 -10.29
CA VAL A 248 14.43 -12.31 -10.21
C VAL A 248 15.12 -11.47 -9.11
N LEU A 249 14.46 -11.30 -7.96
CA LEU A 249 15.10 -10.69 -6.78
C LEU A 249 15.99 -11.72 -6.05
N GLN A 250 17.17 -11.32 -5.57
CA GLN A 250 18.03 -12.16 -4.75
C GLN A 250 18.14 -11.59 -3.34
N ALA A 251 17.85 -12.40 -2.33
CA ALA A 251 18.01 -12.05 -0.92
C ALA A 251 18.99 -13.02 -0.23
N GLU A 252 20.04 -12.48 0.38
CA GLU A 252 21.02 -13.25 1.15
C GLU A 252 21.27 -12.58 2.49
N GLY A 253 21.07 -13.32 3.58
CA GLY A 253 21.29 -12.84 4.94
C GLY A 253 21.58 -13.97 5.92
N ASP A 254 21.79 -13.65 7.20
CA ASP A 254 22.04 -14.64 8.24
C ASP A 254 20.73 -15.27 8.74
N ARG A 255 19.85 -14.48 9.38
CA ARG A 255 18.54 -14.93 9.91
C ARG A 255 17.41 -13.97 9.55
N TYR A 256 16.20 -14.51 9.44
CA TYR A 256 14.99 -13.78 9.02
C TYR A 256 15.19 -13.18 7.64
N VAL A 257 15.24 -14.05 6.63
CA VAL A 257 15.48 -13.66 5.24
C VAL A 257 14.26 -13.98 4.40
N GLY A 258 13.79 -13.01 3.64
CA GLY A 258 12.83 -13.21 2.56
C GLY A 258 12.93 -12.14 1.49
N CYS A 259 12.42 -12.40 0.29
CA CYS A 259 12.52 -11.43 -0.80
C CYS A 259 11.81 -10.11 -0.46
N LEU A 260 10.60 -10.20 0.11
CA LEU A 260 9.82 -9.02 0.44
C LEU A 260 10.21 -8.45 1.79
N ALA A 261 10.21 -9.28 2.84
CA ALA A 261 10.41 -8.82 4.20
C ALA A 261 11.29 -9.77 5.03
N GLY A 262 12.17 -9.20 5.86
CA GLY A 262 12.79 -9.95 6.95
C GLY A 262 11.76 -10.31 8.01
N PHE A 263 11.14 -9.28 8.61
CA PHE A 263 10.05 -9.38 9.57
C PHE A 263 8.75 -8.75 9.06
N ASN A 264 7.63 -9.42 9.30
CA ASN A 264 6.29 -8.86 9.09
C ASN A 264 5.45 -8.84 10.37
N HIS A 265 5.18 -7.65 10.89
CA HIS A 265 4.13 -7.37 11.89
C HIS A 265 2.84 -6.83 11.28
N GLY A 266 2.93 -6.27 10.08
CA GLY A 266 1.82 -5.63 9.40
C GLY A 266 1.01 -6.59 8.54
N VAL A 267 0.53 -6.08 7.41
CA VAL A 267 -0.37 -6.81 6.51
C VAL A 267 0.22 -6.88 5.10
N LEU A 268 0.39 -8.11 4.60
CA LEU A 268 0.79 -8.40 3.23
C LEU A 268 -0.42 -8.94 2.45
N LYS A 269 -0.73 -8.32 1.30
CA LYS A 269 -1.86 -8.71 0.44
C LYS A 269 -1.44 -8.84 -1.02
N SER A 270 -1.71 -9.99 -1.63
CA SER A 270 -1.50 -10.18 -3.07
C SER A 270 -0.04 -9.93 -3.52
N CYS A 271 0.92 -10.20 -2.64
CA CYS A 271 2.36 -10.04 -2.94
C CYS A 271 2.95 -11.34 -3.48
N HIS A 272 3.93 -11.24 -4.39
CA HIS A 272 4.55 -12.40 -4.99
C HIS A 272 6.03 -12.26 -5.32
N SER A 273 6.77 -13.37 -5.21
CA SER A 273 8.18 -13.44 -5.59
C SER A 273 8.52 -14.75 -6.29
N ASN A 274 9.31 -14.68 -7.35
CA ASN A 274 10.04 -15.82 -7.92
C ASN A 274 11.55 -15.78 -7.60
N GLY A 275 11.95 -14.90 -6.68
CA GLY A 275 13.33 -14.63 -6.30
C GLY A 275 13.99 -15.72 -5.45
N ALA A 276 15.32 -15.74 -5.44
CA ALA A 276 16.12 -16.70 -4.69
C ALA A 276 16.48 -16.18 -3.29
N VAL A 277 16.37 -17.07 -2.29
CA VAL A 277 16.64 -16.76 -0.88
C VAL A 277 17.71 -17.70 -0.32
N THR A 278 18.76 -17.14 0.29
CA THR A 278 19.83 -17.89 0.96
C THR A 278 20.06 -17.37 2.38
N GLY A 279 20.31 -18.27 3.34
CA GLY A 279 20.72 -17.88 4.70
C GLY A 279 20.85 -19.05 5.69
N ASN A 280 20.90 -18.78 6.99
CA ASN A 280 21.15 -19.79 8.05
C ASN A 280 20.07 -19.84 9.16
N GLY A 281 19.06 -18.98 9.16
CA GLY A 281 18.05 -18.93 10.22
C GLY A 281 16.65 -19.33 9.78
N TYR A 282 15.74 -18.36 9.91
CA TYR A 282 14.38 -18.38 9.40
C TYR A 282 14.35 -17.84 7.98
N LEU A 283 14.02 -18.68 7.00
CA LEU A 283 14.09 -18.33 5.58
C LEU A 283 12.75 -18.60 4.91
N GLY A 284 12.25 -17.62 4.17
CA GLY A 284 11.03 -17.74 3.39
C GLY A 284 11.14 -17.08 2.03
N GLY A 285 10.51 -17.64 1.00
CA GLY A 285 10.53 -17.04 -0.34
C GLY A 285 10.02 -15.58 -0.37
N LEU A 286 9.06 -15.24 0.49
CA LEU A 286 8.60 -13.86 0.70
C LEU A 286 9.04 -13.26 2.03
N VAL A 287 8.85 -13.98 3.13
CA VAL A 287 9.01 -13.42 4.49
C VAL A 287 9.90 -14.32 5.35
N GLY A 288 10.89 -13.76 6.04
CA GLY A 288 11.68 -14.51 7.02
C GLY A 288 10.82 -14.99 8.19
N LEU A 289 10.28 -14.05 8.96
CA LEU A 289 9.37 -14.31 10.08
C LEU A 289 8.08 -13.49 9.99
N ASN A 290 6.94 -14.17 10.13
CA ASN A 290 5.62 -13.58 10.13
C ASN A 290 4.96 -13.61 11.51
N TRP A 291 4.47 -12.46 11.93
CA TRP A 291 3.64 -12.24 13.11
C TRP A 291 2.32 -11.51 12.77
N GLY A 292 2.27 -10.89 11.58
CA GLY A 292 1.13 -10.20 11.03
C GLY A 292 0.25 -11.06 10.13
N GLY A 293 -0.52 -10.40 9.27
CA GLY A 293 -1.44 -11.05 8.31
C GLY A 293 -0.82 -11.18 6.92
N MET A 294 -0.91 -12.37 6.33
CA MET A 294 -0.54 -12.63 4.93
C MET A 294 -1.75 -13.21 4.19
N LYS A 295 -2.22 -12.51 3.17
CA LYS A 295 -3.39 -12.93 2.39
C LYS A 295 -3.07 -13.00 0.90
N SER A 296 -3.39 -14.14 0.28
CA SER A 296 -3.24 -14.34 -1.17
C SER A 296 -1.80 -14.12 -1.67
N CYS A 297 -0.81 -14.36 -0.81
CA CYS A 297 0.60 -14.19 -1.13
C CYS A 297 1.18 -15.47 -1.74
N ARG A 298 2.17 -15.34 -2.63
CA ARG A 298 2.79 -16.49 -3.32
C ARG A 298 4.31 -16.41 -3.47
N ALA A 299 4.97 -17.56 -3.43
CA ALA A 299 6.40 -17.68 -3.71
C ALA A 299 6.71 -18.87 -4.63
N THR A 300 7.61 -18.69 -5.60
CA THR A 300 8.00 -19.74 -6.55
C THR A 300 9.51 -19.89 -6.71
N GLY A 301 10.32 -18.98 -6.15
CA GLY A 301 11.77 -19.04 -6.24
C GLY A 301 12.41 -20.04 -5.27
N SER A 302 13.69 -20.31 -5.42
CA SER A 302 14.39 -21.27 -4.55
C SER A 302 14.69 -20.69 -3.16
N VAL A 303 14.51 -21.50 -2.12
CA VAL A 303 14.91 -21.16 -0.74
C VAL A 303 15.93 -22.18 -0.27
N THR A 304 17.16 -21.73 0.01
CA THR A 304 18.29 -22.60 0.36
C THR A 304 18.90 -22.19 1.70
N GLY A 305 18.75 -23.05 2.69
CA GLY A 305 19.36 -22.91 4.01
C GLY A 305 20.75 -23.52 4.08
N GLY A 306 21.65 -22.87 4.81
CA GLY A 306 22.94 -23.43 5.18
C GLY A 306 22.82 -24.58 6.19
N ALA A 307 23.97 -25.13 6.60
CA ALA A 307 24.04 -26.28 7.50
C ALA A 307 23.39 -26.03 8.87
N GLU A 308 23.30 -24.77 9.31
CA GLU A 308 22.71 -24.37 10.59
C GLU A 308 21.25 -23.88 10.48
N SER A 309 20.65 -23.98 9.28
CA SER A 309 19.27 -23.55 9.03
C SER A 309 18.26 -24.17 9.99
N TYR A 310 17.44 -23.30 10.59
CA TYR A 310 16.55 -23.67 11.70
C TYR A 310 15.10 -23.85 11.28
N ALA A 311 14.57 -22.95 10.44
CA ALA A 311 13.22 -23.07 9.87
C ALA A 311 13.18 -22.48 8.47
N ILE A 312 12.80 -23.30 7.50
CA ILE A 312 12.83 -22.93 6.08
C ILE A 312 11.46 -23.25 5.47
N GLY A 313 10.80 -22.23 4.94
CA GLY A 313 9.53 -22.37 4.23
C GLY A 313 9.62 -21.86 2.81
N GLY A 314 8.85 -22.44 1.88
CA GLY A 314 8.79 -21.92 0.52
C GLY A 314 8.19 -20.52 0.44
N LEU A 315 7.28 -20.15 1.36
CA LEU A 315 6.67 -18.81 1.45
C LEU A 315 7.23 -18.00 2.63
N ALA A 316 7.16 -18.55 3.84
CA ALA A 316 7.68 -17.89 5.03
C ALA A 316 8.48 -18.86 5.92
N GLY A 317 9.56 -18.39 6.54
CA GLY A 317 10.38 -19.25 7.40
C GLY A 317 9.61 -19.71 8.63
N ALA A 318 8.96 -18.78 9.31
CA ALA A 318 8.06 -19.08 10.43
C ALA A 318 6.85 -18.16 10.49
N ASN A 319 5.77 -18.67 11.08
CA ASN A 319 4.55 -17.93 11.42
C ASN A 319 4.28 -18.05 12.93
N GLU A 320 4.64 -17.04 13.71
CA GLU A 320 4.63 -17.08 15.17
C GLU A 320 3.46 -16.26 15.74
N GLY A 321 2.25 -16.74 15.49
CA GLY A 321 1.03 -16.06 15.92
C GLY A 321 0.50 -15.01 14.94
N GLY A 322 1.01 -15.03 13.71
CA GLY A 322 0.37 -14.41 12.55
C GLY A 322 -0.65 -15.33 11.87
N SER A 323 -1.25 -14.83 10.79
CA SER A 323 -2.23 -15.58 9.98
C SER A 323 -1.79 -15.64 8.52
N LEU A 324 -1.88 -16.84 7.94
CA LEU A 324 -1.77 -17.06 6.51
C LEU A 324 -3.14 -17.49 5.98
N ASP A 325 -3.67 -16.74 5.02
CA ASP A 325 -4.94 -17.02 4.35
C ASP A 325 -4.73 -17.12 2.83
N SER A 326 -5.08 -18.28 2.26
CA SER A 326 -5.08 -18.51 0.81
C SER A 326 -3.71 -18.29 0.17
N CYS A 327 -2.66 -18.63 0.92
CA CYS A 327 -1.26 -18.42 0.56
C CYS A 327 -0.65 -19.66 -0.11
N ARG A 328 0.27 -19.45 -1.07
CA ARG A 328 0.79 -20.54 -1.93
C ARG A 328 2.31 -20.54 -2.08
N ALA A 329 2.89 -21.73 -2.19
CA ALA A 329 4.31 -21.88 -2.50
C ALA A 329 4.57 -23.01 -3.50
N SER A 330 5.31 -22.72 -4.56
CA SER A 330 5.87 -23.72 -5.48
C SER A 330 7.40 -23.70 -5.49
N SER A 331 7.99 -23.05 -4.48
CA SER A 331 9.42 -22.93 -4.26
C SER A 331 10.08 -24.29 -4.06
N THR A 332 11.25 -24.51 -4.66
CA THR A 332 12.14 -25.59 -4.21
C THR A 332 12.78 -25.17 -2.89
N VAL A 333 12.61 -25.99 -1.85
CA VAL A 333 13.09 -25.71 -0.50
C VAL A 333 14.15 -26.72 -0.12
N ASP A 334 15.33 -26.24 0.27
CA ASP A 334 16.44 -27.05 0.77
C ASP A 334 16.90 -26.50 2.12
N GLY A 335 16.86 -27.32 3.18
CA GLY A 335 17.17 -26.88 4.54
C GLY A 335 17.57 -28.02 5.47
N ASN A 336 17.96 -27.68 6.70
CA ASN A 336 18.39 -28.67 7.69
C ASN A 336 17.27 -29.07 8.66
N ASP A 337 16.76 -28.13 9.46
CA ASP A 337 15.67 -28.35 10.43
C ASP A 337 14.41 -27.56 10.08
N ARG A 338 13.25 -28.06 10.53
CA ARG A 338 11.92 -27.48 10.34
C ARG A 338 11.72 -26.96 8.91
N VAL A 339 11.78 -27.88 7.95
CA VAL A 339 11.69 -27.57 6.51
C VAL A 339 10.27 -27.86 6.03
N GLY A 340 9.62 -26.87 5.42
CA GLY A 340 8.30 -27.05 4.82
C GLY A 340 8.13 -26.38 3.47
N GLY A 341 7.22 -26.89 2.64
CA GLY A 341 6.94 -26.29 1.33
C GLY A 341 6.27 -24.93 1.42
N LEU A 342 5.46 -24.64 2.44
CA LEU A 342 4.87 -23.32 2.70
C LEU A 342 5.54 -22.62 3.88
N LEU A 343 5.60 -23.28 5.04
CA LEU A 343 6.20 -22.76 6.27
C LEU A 343 7.25 -23.72 6.83
N GLY A 344 8.36 -23.21 7.33
CA GLY A 344 9.24 -24.04 8.16
C GLY A 344 8.59 -24.38 9.51
N HIS A 345 7.99 -23.36 10.13
CA HIS A 345 7.45 -23.43 11.47
C HIS A 345 6.12 -22.64 11.61
N ASN A 346 5.08 -23.24 12.20
CA ASN A 346 3.80 -22.58 12.48
C ASN A 346 3.43 -22.68 13.97
N GLY A 347 3.20 -21.54 14.62
CA GLY A 347 2.82 -21.47 16.04
C GLY A 347 4.02 -21.32 16.97
N TRP A 348 3.79 -21.60 18.26
CA TRP A 348 4.73 -21.29 19.33
C TRP A 348 5.08 -22.52 20.17
N GLU A 349 6.37 -22.72 20.50
CA GLU A 349 6.89 -23.93 21.19
C GLU A 349 6.50 -24.02 22.67
N ILE A 350 6.33 -22.87 23.35
CA ILE A 350 6.29 -22.81 24.82
C ILE A 350 5.16 -21.90 25.30
N CYS A 351 4.12 -22.50 25.87
CA CYS A 351 3.09 -21.81 26.65
C CYS A 351 3.39 -22.01 28.15
N GLU A 352 4.16 -21.12 28.79
CA GLU A 352 4.34 -21.16 30.25
C GLU A 352 3.96 -19.83 30.93
N GLU A 353 3.36 -19.97 32.12
CA GLU A 353 2.96 -19.03 33.21
C GLU A 353 2.38 -17.62 32.90
N TRP A 354 2.66 -17.01 31.74
CA TRP A 354 2.32 -15.61 31.44
C TRP A 354 1.45 -15.42 30.20
N GLY A 355 0.81 -16.49 29.72
CA GLY A 355 -0.21 -16.46 28.65
C GLY A 355 0.31 -16.85 27.27
N CYS A 356 -0.56 -17.46 26.45
CA CYS A 356 -0.29 -17.81 25.06
C CYS A 356 -0.35 -16.53 24.21
N TRP A 357 0.78 -16.09 23.65
CA TRP A 357 0.84 -14.86 22.85
C TRP A 357 0.43 -15.10 21.38
N GLY A 358 -0.59 -15.93 21.15
CA GLY A 358 -1.30 -16.19 19.89
C GLY A 358 -0.80 -17.38 19.07
N GLU A 359 -1.73 -18.22 18.65
CA GLU A 359 -1.48 -19.42 17.86
C GLU A 359 -1.28 -19.04 16.38
N GLY A 360 -0.25 -19.60 15.73
CA GLY A 360 -0.06 -19.42 14.29
C GLY A 360 -1.18 -20.13 13.52
N SER A 361 -1.81 -19.44 12.58
CA SER A 361 -2.88 -20.03 11.76
C SER A 361 -2.51 -20.07 10.28
N VAL A 362 -2.83 -21.19 9.64
CA VAL A 362 -2.73 -21.37 8.19
C VAL A 362 -4.06 -21.89 7.69
N THR A 363 -4.73 -21.09 6.87
CA THR A 363 -6.00 -21.43 6.23
C THR A 363 -5.88 -21.35 4.73
N GLY A 364 -6.36 -22.35 3.98
CA GLY A 364 -6.30 -22.30 2.51
C GLY A 364 -4.87 -22.36 1.95
N GLY A 365 -3.91 -22.89 2.71
CA GLY A 365 -2.51 -22.97 2.30
C GLY A 365 -2.24 -24.07 1.26
N TYR A 366 -1.42 -23.80 0.24
CA TYR A 366 -1.06 -24.79 -0.76
C TYR A 366 0.44 -24.82 -1.08
N ALA A 367 1.07 -26.00 -1.02
CA ALA A 367 2.48 -26.21 -1.36
C ALA A 367 2.69 -27.30 -2.43
N THR A 368 3.44 -26.98 -3.48
CA THR A 368 3.70 -27.89 -4.61
C THR A 368 5.18 -28.12 -4.92
N GLY A 369 6.06 -27.30 -4.37
CA GLY A 369 7.50 -27.39 -4.62
C GLY A 369 8.16 -28.59 -3.94
N THR A 370 9.34 -28.98 -4.42
CA THR A 370 10.14 -30.04 -3.81
C THR A 370 10.72 -29.58 -2.48
N VAL A 371 10.67 -30.44 -1.47
CA VAL A 371 11.20 -30.17 -0.12
C VAL A 371 12.33 -31.15 0.21
N VAL A 372 13.52 -30.62 0.45
CA VAL A 372 14.72 -31.35 0.89
C VAL A 372 15.02 -30.95 2.33
N GLY A 373 15.09 -31.92 3.25
CA GLY A 373 15.27 -31.62 4.68
C GLY A 373 15.85 -32.78 5.49
N ASN A 374 16.57 -32.48 6.58
CA ASN A 374 17.32 -33.50 7.34
C ASN A 374 16.72 -33.86 8.71
N LYS A 375 15.75 -33.10 9.23
CA LYS A 375 15.19 -33.35 10.58
C LYS A 375 13.66 -33.40 10.59
N ARG A 376 12.99 -32.27 10.80
CA ARG A 376 11.53 -32.15 10.77
C ARG A 376 11.13 -31.59 9.41
N THR A 377 10.56 -32.43 8.55
CA THR A 377 10.32 -32.10 7.15
C THR A 377 8.88 -32.37 6.78
N GLY A 378 8.16 -31.35 6.28
CA GLY A 378 6.77 -31.47 5.84
C GLY A 378 6.56 -30.97 4.42
N GLY A 379 5.60 -31.51 3.69
CA GLY A 379 5.25 -30.96 2.38
C GLY A 379 4.65 -29.56 2.46
N LEU A 380 3.91 -29.24 3.53
CA LEU A 380 3.37 -27.92 3.81
C LEU A 380 4.13 -27.22 4.94
N VAL A 381 4.22 -27.87 6.11
CA VAL A 381 4.80 -27.29 7.32
C VAL A 381 5.83 -28.23 7.96
N GLY A 382 7.05 -27.77 8.23
CA GLY A 382 8.05 -28.59 8.92
C GLY A 382 7.65 -28.94 10.35
N LEU A 383 7.30 -27.92 11.15
CA LEU A 383 6.88 -28.04 12.55
C LEU A 383 5.60 -27.23 12.82
N ASN A 384 4.61 -27.85 13.44
CA ASN A 384 3.34 -27.21 13.78
C ASN A 384 3.04 -27.28 15.28
N TRP A 385 2.76 -26.12 15.89
CA TRP A 385 2.10 -25.93 17.19
C TRP A 385 0.83 -25.11 17.10
N GLY A 386 0.51 -24.59 15.91
CA GLY A 386 -0.70 -23.82 15.66
C GLY A 386 -1.77 -24.60 14.89
N HIS A 387 -2.62 -23.87 14.19
CA HIS A 387 -3.74 -24.44 13.44
C HIS A 387 -3.44 -24.49 11.94
N ILE A 388 -3.67 -25.64 11.34
CA ILE A 388 -3.63 -25.85 9.89
C ILE A 388 -5.01 -26.33 9.45
N THR A 389 -5.69 -25.53 8.63
CA THR A 389 -7.08 -25.76 8.26
C THR A 389 -7.30 -25.59 6.76
N SER A 390 -7.96 -26.53 6.10
CA SER A 390 -8.25 -26.42 4.65
C SER A 390 -6.98 -26.22 3.81
N CYS A 391 -5.93 -26.99 4.10
CA CYS A 391 -4.64 -26.89 3.43
C CYS A 391 -4.26 -28.18 2.69
N CYS A 392 -3.41 -28.06 1.67
CA CYS A 392 -2.92 -29.23 0.94
C CYS A 392 -1.46 -29.13 0.51
N ALA A 393 -0.83 -30.29 0.30
CA ALA A 393 0.52 -30.38 -0.23
C ALA A 393 0.65 -31.50 -1.27
N SER A 394 1.31 -31.18 -2.39
CA SER A 394 1.61 -32.14 -3.47
C SER A 394 3.09 -32.19 -3.84
N GLY A 395 3.94 -31.38 -3.19
CA GLY A 395 5.38 -31.39 -3.37
C GLY A 395 6.04 -32.71 -2.97
N THR A 396 7.05 -33.14 -3.72
CA THR A 396 7.84 -34.33 -3.37
C THR A 396 8.78 -34.02 -2.21
N ILE A 397 8.88 -34.93 -1.24
CA ILE A 397 9.75 -34.77 -0.06
C ILE A 397 10.93 -35.74 -0.13
N GLN A 398 12.13 -35.18 -0.03
CA GLN A 398 13.41 -35.89 -0.06
C GLN A 398 14.15 -35.65 1.26
N ALA A 399 13.93 -36.53 2.24
CA ALA A 399 14.37 -36.31 3.60
C ALA A 399 15.12 -37.52 4.20
N ALA A 400 16.15 -37.98 3.49
CA ALA A 400 16.83 -39.25 3.76
C ALA A 400 17.36 -39.41 5.20
N ASP A 401 17.67 -38.30 5.89
CA ASP A 401 18.16 -38.29 7.27
C ASP A 401 17.08 -37.87 8.30
N SER A 402 15.88 -37.52 7.84
CA SER A 402 14.81 -36.95 8.67
C SER A 402 14.23 -37.92 9.69
N VAL A 403 14.17 -37.44 10.95
CA VAL A 403 13.55 -38.15 12.08
C VAL A 403 12.02 -38.06 12.03
N HIS A 404 11.48 -36.98 11.47
CA HIS A 404 10.04 -36.73 11.34
C HIS A 404 9.72 -36.16 9.96
N CYS A 405 9.13 -36.98 9.11
CA CYS A 405 8.84 -36.66 7.72
C CYS A 405 7.35 -36.90 7.41
N GLY A 406 6.63 -35.88 6.92
CA GLY A 406 5.21 -36.00 6.61
C GLY A 406 4.82 -35.35 5.30
N GLY A 407 3.89 -35.96 4.57
CA GLY A 407 3.40 -35.41 3.30
C GLY A 407 2.78 -34.01 3.44
N LEU A 408 2.19 -33.68 4.59
CA LEU A 408 1.71 -32.34 4.93
C LEU A 408 2.57 -31.71 6.05
N VAL A 409 2.72 -32.41 7.17
CA VAL A 409 3.38 -31.87 8.37
C VAL A 409 4.49 -32.80 8.86
N GLY A 410 5.70 -32.30 9.05
CA GLY A 410 6.79 -33.11 9.62
C GLY A 410 6.50 -33.53 11.05
N TYR A 411 6.30 -32.55 11.94
CA TYR A 411 5.99 -32.75 13.35
C TYR A 411 4.80 -31.88 13.78
N ASN A 412 3.72 -32.52 14.24
CA ASN A 412 2.58 -31.86 14.87
C ASN A 412 2.73 -31.96 16.40
N GLY A 413 3.14 -30.85 17.03
CA GLY A 413 3.43 -30.74 18.45
C GLY A 413 2.23 -30.34 19.31
N ASN A 414 2.43 -30.34 20.63
CA ASN A 414 1.39 -30.06 21.63
C ASN A 414 0.67 -28.73 21.35
N GLY A 415 -0.67 -28.75 21.30
CA GLY A 415 -1.50 -27.60 20.93
C GLY A 415 -1.77 -27.45 19.42
N GLY A 416 -1.00 -28.13 18.56
CA GLY A 416 -1.17 -28.06 17.12
C GLY A 416 -2.34 -28.90 16.59
N SER A 417 -3.14 -28.36 15.66
CA SER A 417 -4.24 -29.09 15.02
C SER A 417 -4.13 -29.12 13.50
N ILE A 418 -4.57 -30.24 12.90
CA ILE A 418 -4.64 -30.40 11.46
C ILE A 418 -6.07 -30.82 11.09
N THR A 419 -6.78 -29.95 10.37
CA THR A 419 -8.21 -30.12 10.09
C THR A 419 -8.55 -29.85 8.64
N TRP A 420 -9.32 -30.74 8.00
CA TRP A 420 -9.71 -30.59 6.60
C TRP A 420 -8.51 -30.44 5.65
N CYS A 421 -7.52 -31.30 5.78
CA CYS A 421 -6.28 -31.19 5.01
C CYS A 421 -5.96 -32.46 4.24
N TYR A 422 -5.16 -32.34 3.18
CA TYR A 422 -4.70 -33.52 2.44
C TYR A 422 -3.29 -33.43 1.88
N ALA A 423 -2.66 -34.60 1.70
CA ALA A 423 -1.34 -34.73 1.08
C ALA A 423 -1.35 -35.73 -0.08
N ARG A 424 -0.63 -35.38 -1.16
CA ARG A 424 -0.49 -36.16 -2.40
C ARG A 424 0.96 -36.37 -2.84
N GLY A 425 1.89 -35.58 -2.33
CA GLY A 425 3.31 -35.65 -2.71
C GLY A 425 3.98 -36.90 -2.14
N GLY A 426 4.89 -37.51 -2.91
CA GLY A 426 5.66 -38.67 -2.45
C GLY A 426 6.58 -38.32 -1.28
N VAL A 427 6.62 -39.20 -0.27
CA VAL A 427 7.33 -38.97 1.00
C VAL A 427 8.47 -39.99 1.14
N SER A 428 9.71 -39.50 1.15
CA SER A 428 10.89 -40.30 1.48
C SER A 428 11.56 -39.77 2.75
N GLY A 429 11.66 -40.61 3.78
CA GLY A 429 12.25 -40.26 5.08
C GLY A 429 13.00 -41.41 5.75
N ASN A 430 13.49 -41.21 6.97
CA ASN A 430 14.22 -42.24 7.72
C ASN A 430 13.40 -42.87 8.85
N GLU A 431 13.12 -42.12 9.92
CA GLU A 431 12.53 -42.68 11.14
C GLU A 431 11.00 -42.68 11.14
N ASN A 432 10.36 -41.56 11.45
CA ASN A 432 8.90 -41.45 11.50
C ASN A 432 8.40 -40.79 10.23
N VAL A 433 7.86 -41.61 9.31
CA VAL A 433 7.45 -41.18 7.97
C VAL A 433 5.96 -41.43 7.80
N GLY A 434 5.17 -40.38 7.58
CA GLY A 434 3.73 -40.50 7.37
C GLY A 434 3.27 -39.87 6.06
N GLY A 435 2.24 -40.45 5.44
CA GLY A 435 1.65 -39.85 4.24
C GLY A 435 1.04 -38.46 4.47
N LEU A 436 0.54 -38.17 5.67
CA LEU A 436 0.10 -36.83 6.09
C LEU A 436 1.06 -36.22 7.13
N ALA A 437 1.33 -36.93 8.23
CA ALA A 437 2.11 -36.42 9.35
C ALA A 437 3.23 -37.37 9.78
N GLY A 438 4.45 -36.87 9.97
CA GLY A 438 5.55 -37.71 10.47
C GLY A 438 5.36 -38.11 11.92
N TYR A 439 5.13 -37.13 12.79
CA TYR A 439 4.84 -37.31 14.22
C TYR A 439 3.65 -36.48 14.67
N THR A 440 2.82 -37.04 15.56
CA THR A 440 1.69 -36.32 16.18
C THR A 440 1.70 -36.49 17.71
N ALA A 441 1.82 -35.38 18.43
CA ALA A 441 1.85 -35.33 19.89
C ALA A 441 0.46 -35.57 20.53
N GLU A 442 0.46 -35.82 21.85
CA GLU A 442 -0.78 -35.85 22.63
C GLU A 442 -1.41 -34.44 22.68
N GLY A 443 -2.73 -34.35 22.57
CA GLY A 443 -3.43 -33.06 22.51
C GLY A 443 -3.42 -32.38 21.12
N SER A 444 -2.90 -33.06 20.09
CA SER A 444 -2.69 -32.48 18.76
C SER A 444 -3.51 -33.20 17.68
N PRO A 445 -4.83 -32.97 17.59
CA PRO A 445 -5.73 -33.79 16.78
C PRO A 445 -5.50 -33.63 15.28
N ILE A 446 -5.65 -34.75 14.57
CA ILE A 446 -5.84 -34.79 13.11
C ILE A 446 -7.30 -35.15 12.86
N THR A 447 -8.03 -34.29 12.15
CA THR A 447 -9.48 -34.46 11.98
C THR A 447 -9.94 -34.21 10.55
N SER A 448 -10.67 -35.15 9.96
CA SER A 448 -11.23 -35.02 8.61
C SER A 448 -10.17 -34.72 7.55
N CYS A 449 -9.07 -35.47 7.61
CA CYS A 449 -7.91 -35.32 6.71
C CYS A 449 -7.67 -36.59 5.91
N TYR A 450 -6.91 -36.49 4.81
CA TYR A 450 -6.47 -37.70 4.12
C TYR A 450 -5.09 -37.63 3.48
N ALA A 451 -4.48 -38.80 3.27
CA ALA A 451 -3.25 -38.94 2.49
C ALA A 451 -3.43 -39.93 1.34
N ALA A 452 -2.99 -39.53 0.15
CA ALA A 452 -2.86 -40.41 -1.01
C ALA A 452 -1.48 -40.17 -1.64
N SER A 453 -0.46 -40.44 -0.83
CA SER A 453 0.97 -40.21 -1.11
C SER A 453 1.73 -41.53 -1.03
N PRO A 454 2.63 -41.84 -1.98
CA PRO A 454 3.61 -42.91 -1.80
C PRO A 454 4.49 -42.64 -0.57
N VAL A 455 4.70 -43.63 0.29
CA VAL A 455 5.50 -43.48 1.53
C VAL A 455 6.66 -44.47 1.54
N SER A 456 7.87 -43.98 1.79
CA SER A 456 9.07 -44.79 1.98
C SER A 456 9.84 -44.33 3.23
N GLY A 457 9.99 -45.23 4.21
CA GLY A 457 10.76 -45.01 5.44
C GLY A 457 11.41 -46.29 5.96
N ASN A 458 12.44 -46.15 6.80
CA ASN A 458 13.25 -47.28 7.28
C ASN A 458 12.79 -47.85 8.64
N ARG A 459 12.03 -47.08 9.43
CA ARG A 459 11.65 -47.47 10.81
C ARG A 459 10.14 -47.51 11.04
N ASN A 460 9.50 -46.34 11.15
CA ASN A 460 8.08 -46.17 11.39
C ASN A 460 7.46 -45.49 10.17
N ALA A 461 7.10 -46.29 9.16
CA ALA A 461 6.40 -45.80 7.96
C ALA A 461 4.90 -46.09 8.09
N GLY A 462 4.09 -45.03 8.04
CA GLY A 462 2.64 -45.10 8.17
C GLY A 462 1.92 -44.46 7.01
N GLY A 463 0.80 -45.05 6.60
CA GLY A 463 0.01 -44.53 5.48
C GLY A 463 -0.54 -43.11 5.71
N LEU A 464 -1.01 -42.79 6.92
CA LEU A 464 -1.40 -41.42 7.31
C LEU A 464 -0.36 -40.80 8.25
N VAL A 465 -0.02 -41.50 9.33
CA VAL A 465 0.85 -40.99 10.40
C VAL A 465 1.97 -41.98 10.69
N GLY A 466 3.21 -41.49 10.72
CA GLY A 466 4.38 -42.32 11.03
C GLY A 466 4.41 -42.77 12.49
N TYR A 467 4.27 -41.83 13.42
CA TYR A 467 4.16 -42.10 14.86
C TYR A 467 3.17 -41.15 15.53
N ALA A 468 2.33 -41.66 16.42
CA ALA A 468 1.29 -40.87 17.07
C ALA A 468 1.19 -41.18 18.57
N THR A 469 1.07 -40.13 19.39
CA THR A 469 0.54 -40.18 20.75
C THR A 469 -0.81 -39.48 20.88
N GLY A 470 -1.20 -38.65 19.89
CA GLY A 470 -2.54 -38.06 19.76
C GLY A 470 -3.44 -38.81 18.77
N PRO A 471 -4.76 -38.50 18.76
CA PRO A 471 -5.73 -39.19 17.91
C PRO A 471 -5.75 -38.66 16.47
N ALA A 472 -6.12 -39.54 15.54
CA ALA A 472 -6.52 -39.19 14.18
C ALA A 472 -7.94 -39.68 13.95
N GLU A 473 -8.88 -38.75 13.77
CA GLU A 473 -10.33 -38.98 13.74
C GLU A 473 -10.89 -38.65 12.37
N ASN A 474 -11.83 -39.48 11.87
CA ASN A 474 -12.45 -39.32 10.55
C ASN A 474 -11.43 -39.04 9.44
N SER A 475 -10.26 -39.67 9.53
CA SER A 475 -9.11 -39.39 8.66
C SER A 475 -8.61 -40.66 8.02
N TYR A 476 -8.25 -40.57 6.74
CA TYR A 476 -8.08 -41.75 5.87
C TYR A 476 -6.77 -41.72 5.12
N TRP A 477 -6.24 -42.90 4.79
CA TRP A 477 -5.10 -42.99 3.89
C TRP A 477 -5.31 -44.05 2.84
N ASP A 478 -4.80 -43.77 1.65
CA ASP A 478 -4.89 -44.67 0.52
C ASP A 478 -3.83 -45.78 0.63
N SER A 479 -4.31 -46.98 0.94
CA SER A 479 -3.50 -48.19 1.11
C SER A 479 -2.89 -48.72 -0.18
N THR A 480 -3.50 -48.41 -1.31
CA THR A 480 -2.99 -48.80 -2.64
C THR A 480 -1.91 -47.87 -3.15
N VAL A 481 -1.99 -46.56 -2.84
CA VAL A 481 -1.00 -45.55 -3.25
C VAL A 481 0.18 -45.48 -2.28
N SER A 482 -0.07 -45.54 -0.98
CA SER A 482 0.99 -45.39 0.04
C SER A 482 2.00 -46.54 0.06
N GLY A 483 1.56 -47.74 -0.35
CA GLY A 483 2.37 -48.96 -0.24
C GLY A 483 2.58 -49.43 1.20
N GLN A 484 1.85 -48.88 2.17
CA GLN A 484 1.94 -49.25 3.58
C GLN A 484 0.81 -50.19 4.00
N GLU A 485 1.09 -51.10 4.94
CA GLU A 485 0.06 -51.99 5.52
C GLU A 485 -0.56 -51.40 6.80
N THR A 486 0.13 -50.47 7.45
CA THR A 486 -0.28 -49.91 8.76
C THR A 486 -0.05 -48.40 8.82
N SER A 487 -0.62 -47.77 9.85
CA SER A 487 -0.46 -46.35 10.17
C SER A 487 -0.65 -46.18 11.67
N ALA A 488 0.07 -45.23 12.29
CA ALA A 488 -0.09 -44.95 13.72
C ALA A 488 -1.43 -44.29 14.07
N GLY A 489 -2.14 -43.76 13.07
CA GLY A 489 -3.48 -43.20 13.19
C GLY A 489 -4.20 -43.17 11.84
N GLY A 490 -5.52 -42.97 11.88
CA GLY A 490 -6.39 -42.96 10.70
C GLY A 490 -6.71 -44.34 10.15
N GLU A 491 -7.70 -44.39 9.27
CA GLU A 491 -8.24 -45.63 8.70
C GLU A 491 -7.72 -45.87 7.28
N ALA A 492 -7.34 -47.12 7.00
CA ALA A 492 -6.94 -47.54 5.66
C ALA A 492 -8.17 -47.63 4.74
N ARG A 493 -8.03 -47.09 3.53
CA ARG A 493 -9.00 -47.23 2.42
C ARG A 493 -8.23 -47.51 1.13
N SER A 494 -8.84 -48.18 0.17
CA SER A 494 -8.26 -48.32 -1.18
C SER A 494 -8.53 -47.08 -2.03
N THR A 495 -7.83 -46.94 -3.16
CA THR A 495 -8.12 -45.88 -4.15
C THR A 495 -9.58 -45.92 -4.60
N GLU A 496 -10.14 -47.11 -4.83
CA GLU A 496 -11.55 -47.27 -5.24
C GLU A 496 -12.53 -46.78 -4.16
N GLU A 497 -12.18 -46.84 -2.88
CA GLU A 497 -13.03 -46.37 -1.79
C GLU A 497 -12.92 -44.86 -1.54
N MET A 498 -11.81 -44.23 -1.95
CA MET A 498 -11.51 -42.82 -1.71
C MET A 498 -11.75 -41.93 -2.94
N ALA A 499 -11.48 -42.42 -4.14
CA ALA A 499 -11.70 -41.69 -5.38
C ALA A 499 -13.15 -41.81 -5.85
N PHE A 500 -13.63 -40.85 -6.64
CA PHE A 500 -15.00 -40.85 -7.12
C PHE A 500 -15.31 -42.02 -8.08
N PRO A 501 -16.45 -42.72 -7.92
CA PRO A 501 -17.42 -42.60 -6.83
C PRO A 501 -16.91 -43.27 -5.55
N HIS A 502 -16.65 -42.46 -4.52
CA HIS A 502 -16.11 -42.95 -3.25
C HIS A 502 -17.16 -43.77 -2.49
N ALA A 503 -16.69 -44.69 -1.63
CA ALA A 503 -17.60 -45.49 -0.82
C ALA A 503 -18.38 -44.62 0.17
N ALA A 504 -19.67 -44.93 0.35
CA ALA A 504 -20.60 -44.09 1.12
C ALA A 504 -20.20 -43.89 2.60
N ASN A 505 -19.38 -44.78 3.15
CA ASN A 505 -18.88 -44.74 4.52
C ASN A 505 -17.44 -44.19 4.63
N THR A 506 -16.81 -43.76 3.53
CA THR A 506 -15.45 -43.22 3.57
C THR A 506 -15.45 -41.81 4.14
N TYR A 507 -16.28 -40.90 3.63
CA TYR A 507 -16.27 -39.49 4.05
C TYR A 507 -17.50 -39.13 4.89
N GLU A 508 -17.98 -40.07 5.72
CA GLU A 508 -19.15 -39.84 6.57
C GLU A 508 -18.87 -38.69 7.56
N GLY A 509 -19.77 -37.70 7.58
CA GLY A 509 -19.63 -36.51 8.42
C GLY A 509 -18.73 -35.40 7.85
N TRP A 510 -18.15 -35.57 6.66
CA TRP A 510 -17.42 -34.49 5.99
C TRP A 510 -18.39 -33.49 5.38
N ASP A 511 -18.01 -32.21 5.42
CA ASP A 511 -18.80 -31.11 4.85
C ASP A 511 -18.49 -30.91 3.36
N PHE A 512 -19.29 -31.54 2.50
CA PHE A 512 -19.26 -31.34 1.05
C PHE A 512 -20.09 -30.12 0.56
N ALA A 513 -20.65 -29.33 1.48
CA ALA A 513 -21.38 -28.12 1.14
C ALA A 513 -20.47 -26.88 1.12
N SER A 514 -19.53 -26.78 2.07
CA SER A 514 -18.64 -25.60 2.17
C SER A 514 -17.14 -25.88 2.25
N VAL A 515 -16.70 -27.10 2.58
CA VAL A 515 -15.26 -27.40 2.71
C VAL A 515 -14.73 -28.22 1.55
N TRP A 516 -15.39 -29.35 1.25
CA TRP A 516 -14.93 -30.32 0.26
C TRP A 516 -15.82 -30.32 -0.98
N ALA A 517 -15.23 -30.65 -2.13
CA ALA A 517 -15.93 -30.98 -3.36
C ALA A 517 -15.48 -32.36 -3.83
N ALA A 518 -16.41 -33.12 -4.41
CA ALA A 518 -16.10 -34.38 -5.07
C ALA A 518 -15.50 -34.09 -6.45
N ASP A 519 -14.39 -34.76 -6.77
CA ASP A 519 -13.78 -34.69 -8.11
C ASP A 519 -14.42 -35.71 -9.04
N THR A 520 -15.62 -35.39 -9.54
CA THR A 520 -16.49 -36.37 -10.21
C THR A 520 -15.99 -36.84 -11.57
N ASP A 521 -15.06 -36.10 -12.18
CA ASP A 521 -14.46 -36.39 -13.49
C ASP A 521 -12.94 -36.61 -13.42
N SER A 522 -12.37 -36.61 -12.21
CA SER A 522 -10.94 -36.78 -11.95
C SER A 522 -10.03 -35.67 -12.49
N SER A 523 -10.58 -34.50 -12.84
CA SER A 523 -9.83 -33.43 -13.48
C SER A 523 -9.03 -32.55 -12.51
N VAL A 524 -9.42 -32.53 -11.23
CA VAL A 524 -8.89 -31.59 -10.24
C VAL A 524 -7.84 -32.26 -9.35
N ASN A 525 -8.14 -33.45 -8.85
CA ASN A 525 -7.39 -34.12 -7.80
C ASN A 525 -7.44 -35.65 -7.99
N ASP A 526 -7.40 -36.11 -9.24
CA ASP A 526 -7.40 -37.52 -9.64
C ASP A 526 -8.55 -38.35 -9.02
N GLY A 527 -9.72 -37.73 -8.89
CA GLY A 527 -10.93 -38.37 -8.38
C GLY A 527 -11.07 -38.28 -6.86
N TYR A 528 -10.03 -37.90 -6.12
CA TYR A 528 -10.12 -37.69 -4.68
C TYR A 528 -10.83 -36.37 -4.36
N PRO A 529 -11.57 -36.27 -3.23
CA PRO A 529 -12.13 -35.00 -2.79
C PRO A 529 -11.08 -33.89 -2.70
N TYR A 530 -11.42 -32.68 -3.13
CA TYR A 530 -10.55 -31.51 -3.02
C TYR A 530 -11.23 -30.41 -2.22
N LEU A 531 -10.45 -29.45 -1.75
CA LEU A 531 -10.94 -28.34 -0.95
C LEU A 531 -11.57 -27.27 -1.86
N ILE A 532 -12.79 -26.81 -1.57
CA ILE A 532 -13.50 -25.82 -2.39
C ILE A 532 -12.69 -24.51 -2.49
N GLY A 533 -12.20 -23.99 -1.36
CA GLY A 533 -11.39 -22.77 -1.33
C GLY A 533 -9.98 -22.93 -1.92
N ASN A 534 -9.58 -24.16 -2.25
CA ASN A 534 -8.23 -24.51 -2.66
C ASN A 534 -8.21 -25.47 -3.83
N ALA A 535 -9.28 -25.49 -4.64
CA ALA A 535 -9.35 -26.32 -5.82
C ALA A 535 -8.06 -26.06 -6.61
N PRO A 536 -7.26 -27.10 -6.93
CA PRO A 536 -6.13 -26.99 -7.85
C PRO A 536 -6.69 -26.75 -9.25
N THR A 537 -7.37 -25.63 -9.40
CA THR A 537 -7.58 -25.04 -10.69
C THR A 537 -6.22 -24.48 -10.99
N LEU A 538 -5.66 -25.03 -12.05
CA LEU A 538 -4.40 -24.61 -12.65
C LEU A 538 -4.44 -23.15 -13.08
N PHE A 539 -5.41 -22.35 -12.60
CA PHE A 539 -5.81 -21.02 -13.00
C PHE A 539 -6.38 -20.28 -11.79
N LEU A 540 -5.71 -19.20 -11.40
CA LEU A 540 -6.16 -18.25 -10.39
C LEU A 540 -6.55 -16.95 -11.10
N PRO A 541 -7.84 -16.58 -11.12
CA PRO A 541 -8.24 -15.30 -11.69
C PRO A 541 -7.70 -14.15 -10.80
N ALA A 542 -7.07 -13.14 -11.38
CA ALA A 542 -6.62 -11.95 -10.67
C ALA A 542 -6.76 -10.69 -11.53
N ILE A 543 -7.14 -9.58 -10.88
CA ILE A 543 -7.29 -8.27 -11.52
C ILE A 543 -6.14 -7.38 -11.05
N CYS A 544 -5.35 -6.85 -11.98
CA CYS A 544 -4.48 -5.72 -11.69
C CYS A 544 -5.21 -4.42 -11.98
N VAL A 545 -5.07 -3.44 -11.10
CA VAL A 545 -5.68 -2.12 -11.22
C VAL A 545 -4.58 -1.08 -11.44
N TYR A 546 -4.57 -0.49 -12.63
CA TYR A 546 -3.75 0.65 -12.99
C TYR A 546 -4.63 1.90 -12.96
N HIS A 547 -4.17 2.95 -12.30
CA HIS A 547 -4.79 4.27 -12.37
C HIS A 547 -3.97 5.10 -13.34
N HIS A 548 -4.61 5.67 -14.37
CA HIS A 548 -3.97 6.61 -15.27
C HIS A 548 -4.04 7.99 -14.63
N GLU A 549 -3.00 8.35 -13.89
CA GLU A 549 -2.93 9.67 -13.28
C GLU A 549 -2.59 10.73 -14.34
N ASP A 550 -3.62 11.22 -15.02
CA ASP A 550 -3.61 12.55 -15.62
C ASP A 550 -4.53 13.43 -14.76
N LYS A 551 -3.97 14.18 -13.80
CA LYS A 551 -4.73 15.17 -12.99
C LYS A 551 -5.43 16.26 -13.84
N CYS A 552 -5.18 16.26 -15.16
CA CYS A 552 -5.74 17.15 -16.16
C CYS A 552 -6.87 16.51 -16.99
N MET A 553 -7.23 15.26 -16.74
CA MET A 553 -8.27 14.51 -17.46
C MET A 553 -9.42 14.18 -16.51
N ILE A 554 -10.54 14.89 -16.65
CA ILE A 554 -11.83 14.42 -16.15
C ILE A 554 -12.52 13.74 -17.34
N PRO A 555 -12.93 12.45 -17.23
CA PRO A 555 -13.11 11.65 -16.01
C PRO A 555 -11.86 10.88 -15.54
N GLU A 556 -11.86 10.46 -14.27
CA GLU A 556 -10.77 9.67 -13.64
C GLU A 556 -10.65 8.28 -14.28
N CYS A 557 -9.54 8.02 -14.98
CA CYS A 557 -9.40 6.83 -15.81
C CYS A 557 -8.54 5.73 -15.14
N TYR A 558 -9.07 4.51 -15.11
CA TYR A 558 -8.36 3.32 -14.67
C TYR A 558 -8.22 2.34 -15.84
N THR A 559 -7.18 1.52 -15.80
CA THR A 559 -7.07 0.31 -16.62
C THR A 559 -7.01 -0.90 -15.71
N PHE A 560 -7.89 -1.85 -15.98
CA PHE A 560 -7.95 -3.13 -15.30
C PHE A 560 -7.38 -4.18 -16.23
N SER A 561 -6.36 -4.92 -15.80
CA SER A 561 -5.77 -5.99 -16.61
C SER A 561 -5.92 -7.36 -15.95
N ASP A 562 -5.94 -8.38 -16.80
CA ASP A 562 -5.92 -9.78 -16.41
C ASP A 562 -4.51 -10.16 -15.93
N CYS A 563 -4.36 -10.30 -14.61
CA CYS A 563 -3.14 -10.76 -13.94
C CYS A 563 -3.23 -12.22 -13.48
N SER A 564 -4.18 -12.96 -14.06
CA SER A 564 -4.43 -14.35 -13.72
C SER A 564 -3.24 -15.23 -14.10
N PHE A 565 -2.91 -16.19 -13.25
CA PHE A 565 -1.81 -17.11 -13.49
C PHE A 565 -2.34 -18.52 -13.65
N GLY A 566 -1.95 -19.19 -14.74
CA GLY A 566 -2.33 -20.57 -14.96
C GLY A 566 -2.69 -21.03 -16.37
N ALA A 567 -3.76 -21.83 -16.45
CA ALA A 567 -4.32 -22.43 -17.65
C ALA A 567 -4.57 -21.41 -18.78
N GLU A 568 -4.63 -21.92 -20.00
CA GLU A 568 -4.94 -21.13 -21.19
C GLU A 568 -6.36 -20.53 -21.08
N VAL A 569 -6.46 -19.21 -21.24
CA VAL A 569 -7.72 -18.47 -21.20
C VAL A 569 -8.34 -18.46 -22.59
N LEU A 570 -9.50 -19.08 -22.71
CA LEU A 570 -10.28 -19.15 -23.95
C LEU A 570 -11.06 -17.87 -24.22
N SER A 571 -11.60 -17.23 -23.17
CA SER A 571 -12.27 -15.92 -23.30
C SER A 571 -12.33 -15.19 -21.97
N ARG A 572 -12.47 -13.85 -22.03
CA ARG A 572 -12.57 -12.96 -20.87
C ARG A 572 -13.83 -12.12 -20.97
N GLN A 573 -14.43 -11.84 -19.83
CA GLN A 573 -15.55 -10.94 -19.70
C GLN A 573 -15.38 -10.08 -18.46
N TRP A 574 -15.28 -8.77 -18.67
CA TRP A 574 -15.17 -7.80 -17.61
C TRP A 574 -16.56 -7.29 -17.22
N ALA A 575 -16.71 -6.87 -15.97
CA ALA A 575 -17.88 -6.12 -15.51
C ALA A 575 -17.51 -5.09 -14.45
N ILE A 576 -18.24 -3.97 -14.43
CA ILE A 576 -18.12 -2.90 -13.44
C ILE A 576 -19.50 -2.71 -12.82
N ASN A 577 -19.61 -2.87 -11.50
CA ASN A 577 -20.89 -2.90 -10.76
C ASN A 577 -21.91 -3.86 -11.41
N GLY A 578 -21.43 -5.01 -11.90
CA GLY A 578 -22.23 -6.03 -12.59
C GLY A 578 -22.58 -5.72 -14.05
N VAL A 579 -22.19 -4.56 -14.59
CA VAL A 579 -22.43 -4.18 -15.99
C VAL A 579 -21.25 -4.62 -16.85
N SER A 580 -21.49 -5.46 -17.86
CA SER A 580 -20.42 -6.02 -18.70
C SER A 580 -19.63 -4.96 -19.49
N ARG A 581 -18.36 -5.26 -19.76
CA ARG A 581 -17.42 -4.48 -20.59
C ARG A 581 -16.73 -5.41 -21.59
N THR A 582 -16.37 -4.84 -22.73
CA THR A 582 -15.64 -5.56 -23.79
C THR A 582 -14.14 -5.33 -23.64
N GLY A 583 -13.37 -6.38 -23.42
CA GLY A 583 -11.91 -6.33 -23.35
C GLY A 583 -11.30 -7.73 -23.32
N GLU A 584 -10.23 -7.94 -24.09
CA GLU A 584 -9.61 -9.25 -24.29
C GLU A 584 -8.57 -9.60 -23.22
N THR A 585 -7.77 -8.64 -22.75
CA THR A 585 -6.75 -8.81 -21.68
C THR A 585 -6.81 -7.69 -20.66
N GLU A 586 -7.40 -6.55 -21.03
CA GLU A 586 -7.59 -5.39 -20.19
C GLU A 586 -8.82 -4.61 -20.64
N ILE A 587 -9.34 -3.77 -19.74
CA ILE A 587 -10.34 -2.74 -20.03
C ILE A 587 -9.87 -1.41 -19.43
N SER A 588 -10.16 -0.32 -20.10
CA SER A 588 -10.02 1.02 -19.53
C SER A 588 -11.41 1.59 -19.26
N GLU A 589 -11.61 2.20 -18.09
CA GLU A 589 -12.85 2.87 -17.72
C GLU A 589 -12.53 4.20 -17.06
N CYS A 590 -13.32 5.23 -17.39
CA CYS A 590 -13.22 6.52 -16.74
C CYS A 590 -14.50 6.80 -15.93
N PHE A 591 -14.32 7.22 -14.68
CA PHE A 591 -15.41 7.42 -13.73
C PHE A 591 -15.69 8.91 -13.53
N GLU A 592 -16.97 9.26 -13.54
CA GLU A 592 -17.44 10.66 -13.42
C GLU A 592 -17.87 11.03 -11.99
N TYR A 593 -17.98 10.06 -11.08
CA TYR A 593 -18.46 10.28 -9.72
C TYR A 593 -17.59 9.53 -8.70
N SER A 594 -17.38 10.18 -7.55
CA SER A 594 -16.77 9.54 -6.40
C SER A 594 -17.68 8.45 -5.84
N ASP A 595 -17.25 7.19 -5.92
CA ASP A 595 -17.96 6.05 -5.37
C ASP A 595 -17.03 4.83 -5.24
N THR A 596 -17.51 3.78 -4.56
CA THR A 596 -16.89 2.45 -4.61
C THR A 596 -17.42 1.68 -5.81
N TYR A 597 -16.51 1.21 -6.66
CA TYR A 597 -16.80 0.40 -7.83
C TYR A 597 -16.28 -1.02 -7.64
N THR A 598 -17.15 -2.00 -7.85
CA THR A 598 -16.79 -3.43 -7.88
C THR A 598 -16.45 -3.84 -9.31
N ILE A 599 -15.21 -4.23 -9.52
CA ILE A 599 -14.68 -4.71 -10.79
C ILE A 599 -14.67 -6.22 -10.76
N THR A 600 -15.21 -6.87 -11.79
CA THR A 600 -15.29 -8.33 -11.89
C THR A 600 -14.67 -8.78 -13.20
N LEU A 601 -13.80 -9.79 -13.14
CA LEU A 601 -13.19 -10.45 -14.28
C LEU A 601 -13.64 -11.91 -14.30
N SER A 602 -14.44 -12.28 -15.31
CA SER A 602 -14.85 -13.66 -15.58
C SER A 602 -14.00 -14.24 -16.71
N LEU A 603 -13.39 -15.38 -16.48
CA LEU A 603 -12.41 -16.01 -17.35
C LEU A 603 -12.86 -17.42 -17.67
N VAL A 604 -13.03 -17.73 -18.95
CA VAL A 604 -13.37 -19.07 -19.42
C VAL A 604 -12.08 -19.75 -19.83
N THR A 605 -11.81 -20.93 -19.28
CA THR A 605 -10.70 -21.81 -19.67
C THR A 605 -11.25 -23.18 -20.07
N ASP A 606 -10.39 -24.08 -20.55
CA ASP A 606 -10.76 -25.50 -20.77
C ASP A 606 -11.23 -26.20 -19.47
N GLY A 607 -10.91 -25.63 -18.30
CA GLY A 607 -11.28 -26.14 -16.97
C GLY A 607 -12.55 -25.51 -16.37
N GLY A 608 -13.20 -24.56 -17.05
CA GLY A 608 -14.45 -23.93 -16.57
C GLY A 608 -14.41 -22.40 -16.55
N VAL A 609 -15.36 -21.80 -15.82
CA VAL A 609 -15.48 -20.33 -15.67
C VAL A 609 -15.00 -19.90 -14.29
N TYR A 610 -14.07 -18.96 -14.25
CA TYR A 610 -13.41 -18.43 -13.05
C TYR A 610 -13.73 -16.96 -12.89
N VAL A 611 -13.91 -16.50 -11.66
CA VAL A 611 -14.27 -15.10 -11.40
C VAL A 611 -13.34 -14.51 -10.35
N ALA A 612 -12.72 -13.37 -10.67
CA ALA A 612 -12.07 -12.48 -9.70
C ALA A 612 -12.92 -11.22 -9.53
N SER A 613 -12.85 -10.64 -8.33
CA SER A 613 -13.50 -9.37 -8.02
C SER A 613 -12.57 -8.50 -7.19
N GLU A 614 -12.51 -7.21 -7.52
CA GLU A 614 -11.74 -6.18 -6.79
C GLU A 614 -12.64 -4.97 -6.55
N GLU A 615 -12.53 -4.35 -5.37
CA GLU A 615 -13.23 -3.09 -5.07
C GLU A 615 -12.24 -1.93 -5.11
N ILE A 616 -12.55 -0.91 -5.89
CA ILE A 616 -11.80 0.34 -5.92
C ILE A 616 -12.68 1.46 -5.42
N PHE A 617 -12.13 2.36 -4.60
CA PHE A 617 -12.75 3.64 -4.33
C PHE A 617 -12.19 4.65 -5.33
N VAL A 618 -13.06 5.23 -6.14
CA VAL A 618 -12.68 6.32 -7.05
C VAL A 618 -13.12 7.60 -6.39
N GLU A 619 -12.21 8.56 -6.29
CA GLU A 619 -12.51 9.92 -5.86
C GLU A 619 -12.45 10.81 -7.10
N VAL A 620 -13.62 11.23 -7.59
CA VAL A 620 -13.73 12.20 -8.67
C VAL A 620 -13.95 13.57 -8.06
N PHE A 621 -12.96 14.44 -8.17
CA PHE A 621 -13.10 15.82 -7.72
C PHE A 621 -14.24 16.49 -8.52
N PRO A 622 -15.14 17.23 -7.85
CA PRO A 622 -16.15 18.00 -8.56
C PRO A 622 -15.46 18.90 -9.58
N SER A 623 -16.04 19.05 -10.76
CA SER A 623 -15.64 20.07 -11.74
C SER A 623 -15.32 21.36 -11.00
N TRP A 624 -14.11 21.88 -11.21
CA TRP A 624 -13.58 23.07 -10.54
C TRP A 624 -14.66 24.16 -10.43
N GLY A 625 -14.69 24.85 -9.29
CA GLY A 625 -15.76 25.78 -8.88
C GLY A 625 -16.34 26.66 -9.99
N ASN A 626 -17.59 27.08 -9.85
CA ASN A 626 -18.20 28.00 -10.83
C ASN A 626 -17.58 29.39 -10.66
N TYR A 627 -16.56 29.72 -11.46
CA TYR A 627 -15.98 31.07 -11.53
C TYR A 627 -16.84 31.92 -12.46
N ASN A 628 -17.37 33.03 -11.95
CA ASN A 628 -18.06 34.02 -12.76
C ASN A 628 -17.33 35.36 -12.62
N ALA A 629 -16.60 35.76 -13.66
CA ALA A 629 -16.17 37.14 -13.84
C ALA A 629 -17.43 38.02 -13.88
N TYR A 630 -17.48 39.05 -13.04
CA TYR A 630 -18.58 40.03 -13.04
C TYR A 630 -18.10 41.34 -12.43
N PHE A 631 -18.41 42.47 -13.07
CA PHE A 631 -18.13 43.79 -12.52
C PHE A 631 -19.25 44.78 -12.86
N GLU A 632 -19.34 45.84 -12.08
CA GLU A 632 -20.24 46.97 -12.31
C GLU A 632 -19.46 48.27 -12.53
N VAL A 633 -20.05 49.20 -13.28
CA VAL A 633 -19.50 50.55 -13.50
C VAL A 633 -20.44 51.63 -13.01
N ASP A 634 -19.89 52.74 -12.55
CA ASP A 634 -20.68 53.91 -12.10
C ASP A 634 -21.23 54.75 -13.26
N SER A 635 -20.61 54.67 -14.43
CA SER A 635 -21.08 55.34 -15.65
C SER A 635 -20.67 54.59 -16.92
N HIS A 636 -21.62 54.39 -17.83
CA HIS A 636 -21.37 53.83 -19.16
C HIS A 636 -21.12 54.90 -20.23
N SER A 637 -21.33 56.18 -19.93
CA SER A 637 -21.08 57.26 -20.89
C SER A 637 -20.87 58.64 -20.29
N GLY A 638 -20.18 59.52 -21.02
CA GLY A 638 -19.96 60.91 -20.62
C GLY A 638 -18.90 61.62 -21.45
N PRO A 639 -18.72 62.94 -21.27
CA PRO A 639 -17.78 63.73 -22.07
C PRO A 639 -16.32 63.38 -21.76
N ALA A 640 -15.45 63.43 -22.76
CA ALA A 640 -14.01 63.28 -22.55
C ALA A 640 -13.42 64.47 -21.73
N PRO A 641 -12.52 64.22 -20.76
CA PRO A 641 -12.12 62.91 -20.24
C PRO A 641 -13.18 62.32 -19.29
N LEU A 642 -13.51 61.04 -19.49
CA LEU A 642 -14.46 60.32 -18.66
C LEU A 642 -13.72 59.42 -17.67
N THR A 643 -13.86 59.69 -16.38
CA THR A 643 -13.41 58.78 -15.31
C THR A 643 -14.55 57.85 -14.94
N VAL A 644 -14.33 56.54 -15.04
CA VAL A 644 -15.28 55.48 -14.66
C VAL A 644 -14.70 54.67 -13.51
N GLN A 645 -15.52 54.41 -12.50
CA GLN A 645 -15.21 53.50 -11.40
C GLN A 645 -15.70 52.09 -11.74
N PHE A 646 -14.78 51.12 -11.72
CA PHE A 646 -15.05 49.71 -11.92
C PHE A 646 -15.07 49.02 -10.56
N THR A 647 -16.17 48.32 -10.26
CA THR A 647 -16.34 47.56 -9.02
C THR A 647 -16.39 46.08 -9.36
N ASP A 648 -15.31 45.36 -9.03
CA ASP A 648 -15.28 43.91 -9.14
C ASP A 648 -16.29 43.28 -8.16
N LEU A 649 -17.13 42.40 -8.71
CA LEU A 649 -18.16 41.65 -8.00
C LEU A 649 -18.04 40.14 -8.31
N SER A 650 -16.89 39.71 -8.85
CA SER A 650 -16.63 38.32 -9.18
C SER A 650 -16.74 37.44 -7.95
N SER A 651 -17.40 36.29 -8.08
CA SER A 651 -17.60 35.34 -6.98
C SER A 651 -16.74 34.11 -7.16
N VAL A 652 -16.07 33.68 -6.09
CA VAL A 652 -15.31 32.42 -6.03
C VAL A 652 -16.03 31.46 -5.08
N GLU A 653 -16.56 30.35 -5.61
CA GLU A 653 -17.05 29.21 -4.82
C GLU A 653 -16.19 27.99 -5.10
N GLY A 654 -15.38 27.53 -4.13
CA GLY A 654 -14.51 26.36 -4.25
C GLY A 654 -13.09 26.59 -3.69
N GLU A 655 -12.25 25.55 -3.73
CA GLU A 655 -10.83 25.61 -3.34
C GLU A 655 -9.95 25.88 -4.58
N CYS A 656 -9.73 27.16 -4.91
CA CYS A 656 -8.72 27.58 -5.88
C CYS A 656 -7.46 28.04 -5.13
N ILE A 657 -6.27 27.61 -5.56
CA ILE A 657 -5.00 27.96 -4.89
C ILE A 657 -4.62 29.41 -5.16
N GLU A 658 -4.77 29.87 -6.40
CA GLU A 658 -4.47 31.24 -6.83
C GLU A 658 -5.42 31.66 -7.96
N VAL A 659 -6.12 32.79 -7.81
CA VAL A 659 -6.97 33.36 -8.86
C VAL A 659 -6.21 34.56 -9.44
N HIS A 660 -6.08 34.65 -10.76
CA HIS A 660 -5.57 35.84 -11.44
C HIS A 660 -6.71 36.62 -12.09
N TRP A 661 -6.61 37.94 -12.04
CA TRP A 661 -7.54 38.87 -12.69
C TRP A 661 -6.77 39.72 -13.69
N GLU A 662 -7.22 39.78 -14.94
CA GLU A 662 -6.65 40.65 -15.95
C GLU A 662 -7.71 41.61 -16.50
N TRP A 663 -7.43 42.91 -16.46
CA TRP A 663 -8.31 43.94 -17.00
C TRP A 663 -7.78 44.47 -18.33
N ASN A 664 -8.66 44.55 -19.32
CA ASN A 664 -8.40 45.19 -20.61
C ASN A 664 -9.43 46.31 -20.86
N PHE A 665 -8.97 47.55 -21.05
CA PHE A 665 -9.85 48.72 -21.23
C PHE A 665 -10.04 49.12 -22.70
N ASP A 666 -9.47 48.39 -23.65
CA ASP A 666 -9.58 48.65 -25.11
C ASP A 666 -9.04 50.03 -25.55
N ASP A 667 -8.19 50.65 -24.72
CA ASP A 667 -7.49 51.92 -25.01
C ASP A 667 -5.96 51.76 -25.12
N GLY A 668 -5.49 50.51 -25.13
CA GLY A 668 -4.08 50.15 -25.12
C GLY A 668 -3.47 50.01 -23.72
N TYR A 669 -4.27 50.20 -22.67
CA TYR A 669 -3.91 49.90 -21.29
C TYR A 669 -4.51 48.55 -20.87
N SER A 670 -3.67 47.66 -20.32
CA SER A 670 -4.09 46.51 -19.53
C SER A 670 -3.46 46.59 -18.14
N CYS A 671 -4.16 46.07 -17.14
CA CYS A 671 -3.64 46.01 -15.78
C CYS A 671 -3.62 44.57 -15.27
N GLY A 672 -2.42 44.02 -15.14
CA GLY A 672 -2.19 42.68 -14.56
C GLY A 672 -2.04 42.66 -13.03
N ASP A 673 -1.72 43.80 -12.41
CA ASP A 673 -1.54 43.90 -10.94
C ASP A 673 -2.77 44.49 -10.22
N CYS A 674 -3.90 44.68 -10.92
CA CYS A 674 -5.13 45.29 -10.38
C CYS A 674 -6.07 44.27 -9.71
N GLU A 675 -5.49 43.25 -9.07
CA GLU A 675 -6.19 42.08 -8.52
C GLU A 675 -7.33 42.46 -7.55
N GLY A 676 -8.53 41.91 -7.78
CA GLY A 676 -9.64 41.81 -6.81
C GLY A 676 -10.08 43.10 -6.10
N SER A 677 -9.87 44.29 -6.67
CA SER A 677 -10.19 45.57 -6.02
C SER A 677 -10.90 46.55 -6.95
N SER A 678 -11.81 47.36 -6.41
CA SER A 678 -12.45 48.43 -7.17
C SER A 678 -11.45 49.54 -7.48
N PHE A 679 -11.32 49.95 -8.73
CA PHE A 679 -10.41 51.02 -9.16
C PHE A 679 -11.08 51.94 -10.19
N THR A 680 -10.47 53.10 -10.45
CA THR A 680 -10.98 54.09 -11.41
C THR A 680 -10.07 54.15 -12.63
N HIS A 681 -10.63 54.14 -13.84
CA HIS A 681 -9.89 54.37 -15.09
C HIS A 681 -10.42 55.63 -15.80
N THR A 682 -9.54 56.40 -16.43
CA THR A 682 -9.92 57.64 -17.13
C THR A 682 -9.66 57.52 -18.62
N PHE A 683 -10.73 57.52 -19.41
CA PHE A 683 -10.68 57.51 -20.86
C PHE A 683 -10.48 58.94 -21.40
N PRO A 684 -9.32 59.26 -22.00
CA PRO A 684 -8.95 60.64 -22.31
C PRO A 684 -9.55 61.16 -23.61
N THR A 685 -10.04 60.28 -24.49
CA THR A 685 -10.51 60.63 -25.83
C THR A 685 -11.94 60.12 -26.07
N PRO A 686 -12.75 60.84 -26.88
CA PRO A 686 -14.02 60.33 -27.36
C PRO A 686 -13.86 59.03 -28.15
N GLY A 687 -14.75 58.07 -27.92
CA GLY A 687 -14.66 56.73 -28.50
C GLY A 687 -15.56 55.71 -27.78
N THR A 688 -15.67 54.53 -28.35
CA THR A 688 -16.33 53.38 -27.72
C THR A 688 -15.24 52.40 -27.29
N TYR A 689 -15.27 51.99 -26.03
CA TYR A 689 -14.28 51.12 -25.40
C TYR A 689 -14.97 49.85 -24.89
N HIS A 690 -14.46 48.68 -25.27
CA HIS A 690 -14.93 47.39 -24.77
C HIS A 690 -14.08 46.92 -23.60
N VAL A 691 -14.52 47.24 -22.39
CA VAL A 691 -13.77 46.89 -21.18
C VAL A 691 -14.10 45.46 -20.77
N CYS A 692 -13.09 44.61 -20.65
CA CYS A 692 -13.25 43.21 -20.25
C CYS A 692 -12.45 42.92 -18.97
N LEU A 693 -13.07 42.14 -18.09
CA LEU A 693 -12.44 41.48 -16.95
C LEU A 693 -12.28 40.00 -17.28
N HIS A 694 -11.05 39.52 -17.18
CA HIS A 694 -10.66 38.13 -17.28
C HIS A 694 -10.36 37.58 -15.87
N THR A 695 -10.83 36.37 -15.58
CA THR A 695 -10.49 35.65 -14.34
C THR A 695 -10.07 34.23 -14.65
N GLU A 696 -8.90 33.81 -14.17
CA GLU A 696 -8.40 32.44 -14.29
C GLU A 696 -7.99 31.87 -12.93
N CYS A 697 -8.10 30.56 -12.76
CA CYS A 697 -7.56 29.85 -11.59
C CYS A 697 -6.23 29.20 -12.02
N TYR A 698 -5.15 29.54 -11.34
CA TYR A 698 -3.80 29.07 -11.65
C TYR A 698 -3.40 27.87 -10.78
N GLU A 699 -3.00 26.79 -11.45
CA GLU A 699 -2.43 25.58 -10.83
C GLU A 699 -1.07 25.27 -11.51
N PRO A 700 0.06 25.37 -10.79
CA PRO A 700 1.41 25.22 -11.36
C PRO A 700 1.69 23.88 -12.06
N GLU A 701 0.93 22.84 -11.73
CA GLU A 701 1.14 21.46 -12.22
C GLU A 701 0.57 21.21 -13.63
N CYS A 702 -0.32 22.08 -14.16
CA CYS A 702 -1.07 21.81 -15.40
C CYS A 702 -0.49 22.48 -16.67
N GLY A 703 0.35 23.52 -16.53
CA GLY A 703 0.91 24.32 -17.62
C GLY A 703 -0.15 25.15 -18.38
N GLU A 704 0.28 26.27 -18.97
CA GLU A 704 -0.57 27.10 -19.85
C GLU A 704 -1.02 26.28 -21.07
N LYS A 705 -2.24 25.75 -21.04
CA LYS A 705 -2.92 25.24 -22.23
C LYS A 705 -4.00 26.24 -22.62
N GLU A 706 -3.84 26.87 -23.78
CA GLU A 706 -4.78 27.84 -24.38
C GLU A 706 -6.22 27.30 -24.55
N ASP A 707 -6.46 25.99 -24.38
CA ASP A 707 -7.75 25.33 -24.58
C ASP A 707 -8.35 24.71 -23.29
N SER A 708 -8.10 25.28 -22.10
CA SER A 708 -8.79 24.86 -20.87
C SER A 708 -10.29 25.26 -20.91
N PRO A 709 -11.24 24.39 -20.52
CA PRO A 709 -12.69 24.66 -20.57
C PRO A 709 -13.17 25.73 -19.56
N ASN A 710 -12.28 26.35 -18.78
CA ASN A 710 -12.59 27.36 -17.76
C ASN A 710 -12.50 28.83 -18.25
N TYR A 711 -12.59 29.08 -19.57
CA TYR A 711 -12.57 30.43 -20.14
C TYR A 711 -13.91 31.18 -19.96
N ARG A 712 -13.95 32.24 -19.13
CA ARG A 712 -15.11 33.15 -19.07
C ARG A 712 -14.69 34.62 -18.84
N ASP A 713 -14.83 35.43 -19.88
CA ASP A 713 -14.67 36.88 -19.81
C ASP A 713 -16.02 37.55 -19.55
N TRP A 714 -16.03 38.62 -18.75
CA TRP A 714 -17.17 39.55 -18.67
C TRP A 714 -16.75 40.88 -19.27
N CYS A 715 -17.54 41.42 -20.20
CA CYS A 715 -17.22 42.66 -20.88
C CYS A 715 -18.39 43.65 -20.86
N GLU A 716 -18.08 44.93 -20.65
CA GLU A 716 -19.01 46.06 -20.72
C GLU A 716 -18.55 47.10 -21.73
N THR A 717 -19.49 47.87 -22.29
CA THR A 717 -19.17 48.93 -23.27
C THR A 717 -19.26 50.31 -22.61
N ILE A 718 -18.19 51.10 -22.73
CA ILE A 718 -18.09 52.49 -22.26
C ILE A 718 -18.02 53.44 -23.47
N THR A 719 -18.90 54.45 -23.51
CA THR A 719 -18.97 55.42 -24.61
C THR A 719 -18.57 56.82 -24.15
N VAL A 720 -17.42 57.29 -24.61
CA VAL A 720 -16.91 58.64 -24.31
C VAL A 720 -17.30 59.58 -25.43
N LEU A 721 -18.00 60.66 -25.08
CA LEU A 721 -18.57 61.63 -26.00
C LEU A 721 -17.62 62.83 -26.22
N GLU A 722 -17.74 63.46 -27.39
CA GLU A 722 -17.09 64.75 -27.63
C GLU A 722 -17.67 65.81 -26.68
N SER A 723 -16.81 66.63 -26.06
CA SER A 723 -17.27 67.68 -25.15
C SER A 723 -17.95 68.81 -25.95
N GLU A 724 -19.27 68.77 -26.06
CA GLU A 724 -20.06 69.85 -26.67
C GLU A 724 -20.60 70.80 -25.58
N GLY A 725 -20.47 72.11 -25.82
CA GLY A 725 -20.95 73.15 -24.93
C GLY A 725 -22.48 73.23 -24.86
N GLU A 726 -23.00 73.76 -23.75
CA GLU A 726 -24.42 74.11 -23.57
C GLU A 726 -24.95 74.98 -24.74
N PRO A 727 -26.27 75.03 -25.07
CA PRO A 727 -27.46 74.74 -24.23
C PRO A 727 -28.69 74.10 -24.96
N SER A 728 -29.77 73.81 -24.20
CA SER A 728 -31.11 74.46 -24.29
C SER A 728 -32.32 73.56 -23.98
N GLU A 729 -33.24 74.14 -23.22
CA GLU A 729 -34.52 73.60 -22.77
C GLU A 729 -35.46 73.18 -23.90
N GLY A 730 -36.06 72.00 -23.76
CA GLY A 730 -37.23 71.54 -24.52
C GLY A 730 -37.91 70.41 -23.74
N GLU A 731 -39.19 70.59 -23.45
CA GLU A 731 -40.04 69.83 -22.51
C GLU A 731 -39.83 68.30 -22.54
N ASN A 732 -39.33 67.75 -21.43
CA ASN A 732 -39.22 66.31 -21.23
C ASN A 732 -40.56 65.77 -20.70
N PRO A 733 -41.28 64.87 -21.42
CA PRO A 733 -42.48 64.24 -20.87
C PRO A 733 -42.08 63.33 -19.70
N ALA A 734 -42.93 63.26 -18.67
CA ALA A 734 -42.59 62.58 -17.41
C ALA A 734 -42.16 61.11 -17.66
N PRO A 735 -40.91 60.74 -17.33
CA PRO A 735 -40.42 59.38 -17.46
C PRO A 735 -41.17 58.45 -16.50
N HIS A 736 -41.21 57.16 -16.84
CA HIS A 736 -41.72 56.12 -15.96
C HIS A 736 -40.93 56.13 -14.65
N ASP A 737 -41.56 55.99 -13.48
CA ASP A 737 -40.85 56.05 -12.19
C ASP A 737 -39.77 54.94 -12.01
N ALA A 738 -39.63 54.04 -12.98
CA ALA A 738 -38.61 52.98 -13.05
C ALA A 738 -37.36 53.39 -13.81
N ASP A 739 -37.56 54.23 -14.81
CA ASP A 739 -36.59 54.74 -15.77
C ASP A 739 -35.84 55.87 -15.07
N LYS A 740 -34.84 55.46 -14.28
CA LYS A 740 -34.15 56.36 -13.34
C LYS A 740 -33.12 57.22 -14.03
N ASP A 741 -32.63 56.79 -15.18
CA ASP A 741 -31.68 57.50 -16.01
C ASP A 741 -32.36 58.37 -17.10
N GLY A 742 -33.68 58.22 -17.29
CA GLY A 742 -34.49 59.08 -18.14
C GLY A 742 -34.26 58.79 -19.63
N ASP A 743 -33.85 57.58 -19.97
CA ASP A 743 -33.46 57.16 -21.31
C ASP A 743 -34.65 56.66 -22.16
N PHE A 744 -35.86 56.65 -21.58
CA PHE A 744 -37.11 56.17 -22.19
C PHE A 744 -37.09 54.68 -22.55
N ARG A 745 -36.26 53.90 -21.84
CA ARG A 745 -36.20 52.44 -21.90
C ARG A 745 -36.58 51.85 -20.55
N ILE A 746 -37.00 50.59 -20.60
CA ILE A 746 -37.17 49.74 -19.42
C ILE A 746 -36.28 48.53 -19.65
N VAL A 747 -35.05 48.60 -19.15
CA VAL A 747 -34.10 47.48 -19.25
C VAL A 747 -34.39 46.42 -18.19
N MET A 748 -33.79 45.24 -18.33
CA MET A 748 -34.05 44.09 -17.46
C MET A 748 -33.98 44.45 -15.96
N GLY A 749 -32.95 45.19 -15.54
CA GLY A 749 -32.76 45.58 -14.14
C GLY A 749 -33.92 46.41 -13.59
N GLU A 750 -34.48 47.30 -14.39
CA GLU A 750 -35.60 48.17 -14.02
C GLU A 750 -36.93 47.41 -14.00
N ALA A 751 -37.13 46.49 -14.96
CA ALA A 751 -38.26 45.57 -14.97
C ALA A 751 -38.27 44.66 -13.73
N VAL A 752 -37.10 44.14 -13.34
CA VAL A 752 -36.90 43.33 -12.13
C VAL A 752 -37.18 44.15 -10.87
N ALA A 753 -36.79 45.43 -10.83
CA ALA A 753 -37.10 46.31 -9.71
C ALA A 753 -38.62 46.47 -9.49
N TYR A 754 -39.40 46.55 -10.57
CA TYR A 754 -40.87 46.63 -10.47
C TYR A 754 -41.54 45.32 -10.05
N LEU A 755 -41.05 44.18 -10.56
CA LEU A 755 -41.50 42.86 -10.11
C LEU A 755 -41.20 42.64 -8.62
N THR A 756 -40.01 43.04 -8.18
CA THR A 756 -39.59 42.97 -6.78
C THR A 756 -40.41 43.91 -5.89
N GLY A 757 -40.65 45.14 -6.35
CA GLY A 757 -41.51 46.11 -5.66
C GLY A 757 -42.95 45.63 -5.52
N TRP A 758 -43.49 44.92 -6.53
CA TRP A 758 -44.81 44.27 -6.40
C TRP A 758 -44.80 43.15 -5.36
N GLN A 759 -43.79 42.27 -5.36
CA GLN A 759 -43.67 41.20 -4.36
C GLN A 759 -43.56 41.75 -2.93
N GLN A 760 -42.98 42.94 -2.77
CA GLN A 760 -42.83 43.64 -1.49
C GLN A 760 -44.02 44.57 -1.16
N GLY A 761 -45.01 44.68 -2.05
CA GLY A 761 -46.22 45.49 -1.86
C GLY A 761 -46.04 46.99 -2.05
N SER A 762 -44.88 47.46 -2.51
CA SER A 762 -44.61 48.87 -2.79
C SER A 762 -45.16 49.34 -4.15
N ASN A 763 -45.35 48.42 -5.10
CA ASN A 763 -45.92 48.72 -6.42
C ASN A 763 -47.15 47.85 -6.77
N PRO A 764 -48.19 48.39 -7.44
CA PRO A 764 -49.30 47.58 -7.92
C PRO A 764 -48.84 46.60 -9.02
N MET A 765 -49.43 45.39 -9.03
CA MET A 765 -49.10 44.33 -10.00
C MET A 765 -49.18 44.78 -11.47
N ALA A 766 -50.10 45.68 -11.79
CA ALA A 766 -50.28 46.20 -13.14
C ALA A 766 -49.02 46.90 -13.68
N TYR A 767 -48.27 47.59 -12.81
CA TYR A 767 -47.05 48.29 -13.20
C TYR A 767 -45.91 47.30 -13.45
N ALA A 768 -45.79 46.26 -12.60
CA ALA A 768 -44.82 45.18 -12.82
C ALA A 768 -45.08 44.42 -14.12
N ILE A 769 -46.35 44.14 -14.43
CA ILE A 769 -46.74 43.51 -15.71
C ILE A 769 -46.39 44.43 -16.88
N ARG A 770 -46.61 45.74 -16.76
CA ARG A 770 -46.32 46.69 -17.85
C ARG A 770 -44.82 46.85 -18.10
N ALA A 771 -44.02 46.98 -17.04
CA ALA A 771 -42.56 47.05 -17.14
C ALA A 771 -41.97 45.78 -17.79
N ALA A 772 -42.42 44.60 -17.36
CA ALA A 772 -42.02 43.33 -17.98
C ALA A 772 -42.45 43.22 -19.44
N TYR A 773 -43.63 43.71 -19.80
CA TYR A 773 -44.11 43.73 -21.18
C TYR A 773 -43.25 44.64 -22.07
N LEU A 774 -42.92 45.84 -21.62
CA LEU A 774 -42.08 46.78 -22.39
C LEU A 774 -40.67 46.21 -22.59
N TRP A 775 -40.06 45.68 -21.53
CA TRP A 775 -38.77 44.99 -21.60
C TRP A 775 -38.78 43.84 -22.62
N GLN A 776 -39.77 42.93 -22.56
CA GLN A 776 -39.83 41.79 -23.48
C GLN A 776 -40.10 42.15 -24.95
N ASN A 777 -40.64 43.33 -25.24
CA ASN A 777 -41.14 43.67 -26.58
C ASN A 777 -40.38 44.81 -27.27
N GLY A 778 -39.24 45.26 -26.72
CA GLY A 778 -38.38 46.23 -27.39
C GLY A 778 -37.73 47.27 -26.48
N GLU A 779 -38.01 47.22 -25.17
CA GLU A 779 -37.47 48.06 -24.09
C GLU A 779 -37.85 49.55 -24.18
N HIS A 780 -37.91 50.14 -25.37
CA HIS A 780 -38.30 51.53 -25.60
C HIS A 780 -39.80 51.77 -25.42
N TYR A 781 -40.14 52.87 -24.77
CA TYR A 781 -41.52 53.33 -24.63
C TYR A 781 -41.67 54.82 -24.93
N VAL A 782 -42.91 55.23 -25.22
CA VAL A 782 -43.31 56.62 -25.37
C VAL A 782 -44.46 56.90 -24.40
N TYR A 783 -44.47 58.09 -23.81
CA TYR A 783 -45.54 58.53 -22.92
C TYR A 783 -46.77 59.04 -23.71
N ASP A 784 -47.91 58.38 -23.52
CA ASP A 784 -49.23 58.76 -24.03
C ASP A 784 -50.10 59.33 -22.90
N SER A 785 -50.23 60.65 -22.89
CA SER A 785 -50.99 61.38 -21.86
C SER A 785 -52.51 61.14 -21.89
N GLU A 786 -53.04 60.49 -22.92
CA GLU A 786 -54.48 60.18 -23.01
C GLU A 786 -54.88 58.91 -22.26
N GLN A 787 -53.90 58.12 -21.79
CA GLN A 787 -54.13 56.88 -21.04
C GLN A 787 -53.79 57.01 -19.55
N ALA A 788 -54.42 56.19 -18.72
CA ALA A 788 -54.12 56.14 -17.29
C ALA A 788 -52.88 55.26 -17.03
N PRO A 789 -52.00 55.61 -16.07
CA PRO A 789 -50.93 54.73 -15.63
C PRO A 789 -51.45 53.35 -15.20
N PRO A 790 -50.74 52.25 -15.55
CA PRO A 790 -49.47 52.19 -16.27
C PRO A 790 -49.61 52.13 -17.81
N MET A 791 -50.81 52.25 -18.37
CA MET A 791 -51.04 52.09 -19.82
C MET A 791 -50.56 53.30 -20.65
N CYS A 792 -50.32 54.44 -20.01
CA CYS A 792 -49.69 55.62 -20.62
C CYS A 792 -48.25 55.38 -21.11
N TRP A 793 -47.60 54.26 -20.79
CA TRP A 793 -46.28 53.92 -21.33
C TRP A 793 -46.45 52.95 -22.48
N VAL A 794 -46.48 53.45 -23.71
CA VAL A 794 -46.78 52.67 -24.91
C VAL A 794 -45.47 52.24 -25.56
N LEU A 795 -45.39 50.98 -26.02
CA LEU A 795 -44.22 50.48 -26.73
C LEU A 795 -43.91 51.41 -27.92
N ALA A 796 -42.67 51.89 -28.01
CA ALA A 796 -42.24 52.70 -29.14
C ALA A 796 -42.28 51.84 -30.43
N PRO A 797 -42.72 52.39 -31.58
CA PRO A 797 -42.84 51.65 -32.83
C PRO A 797 -41.50 51.19 -33.41
#